data_AF-A0A1A9HN89-F1
#
_entry.id   AF-A0A1A9HN89-F1
#
_cell.length_a   1.000
_cell.length_b   1.000
_cell.length_c   1.000
_cell.angle_alpha   90.00
_cell.angle_beta   90.00
_cell.angle_gamma   90.00
#
_symmetry.space_group_name_H-M   'P 1'
#
loop_
_entity.id
_entity.type
_entity.pdbx_description
1 polymer ?
#
loop_
_entity_poly.entity_id
_entity_poly.type
_entity_poly.pdbx_seq_one_letter_code
_entity_poly.pdbx_strand_id
1 'polypeptide(L)'
;MDEAPAKGRSTAARQAEADASDPWRYRPHEHGSPAAFALHPDFQRFREHVAALTRELSAVDKDSPSTAASLQTFRDHVTTVDGSGYNRFFGENAEEIYGKGAEDLERLVQLIRDPQVDRGQARAEIRELSSRLALCSTAVTEELPASLRRLSPPPRTLPAKWHDAQVNLVRHSAAETLRLSALKTTNRHAVNALLPVLYKDVGLPDQLPDDPFVLKDLPKSVVEEARRRLEEDLRPSSVALRIADDYLMRLSASVNGPDAAASSSPLLTLERMEEAVQALAAEFGSKPPTSAAFRVDPATGDCVVATDATLVAVHFLRCWRRDSASRRRDKPSRMPPVARPVKGPAFMTAGCLAWAETHGECRLLELDDLPALKPDDLPGAALLSVIRNSAPDDLWTRLPAEWMRDKATFDALLDRIDDTALRACFERWQSASTPLSKDQQVLLMEAVLGRGRGAALFEGETLAWQRLTRPHLHDAGSLRMLYRQRQAGQLTSTAFGESLAKAWTAAQQAGVLDLLRVSMPGSSLDERHYASGQFAKQWLCEAAQALSSTPPQVTIQEISEAIGSGTHALSSGASKENGNFNYHAVLDTISALRSNQVVWGNSQQAHDFRPEHASVLLRSFLDLDAQGRSSPLSYFWRHARYKSSLFKMLEETLQALVKYGCNWSELVAILSFDGQPTKPGMLTRLEYARAFVIARSYPDGPVRSDLLPEGFSEIPTERKAFRDVATQHDDTDVQA
;
A
#
# COMPACT_ATOMS: atom_id res chain seq x y z
N MET A 1 -4.25 11.18 84.17
CA MET A 1 -3.90 12.56 83.80
C MET A 1 -4.03 12.67 82.30
N ASP A 2 -5.17 13.23 81.91
CA ASP A 2 -5.48 14.01 80.71
C ASP A 2 -5.08 13.48 79.32
N GLU A 3 -5.98 12.65 78.78
CA GLU A 3 -6.23 12.55 77.35
C GLU A 3 -6.84 13.87 76.83
N ALA A 4 -6.13 14.54 75.93
CA ALA A 4 -6.68 15.66 75.17
C ALA A 4 -7.37 15.14 73.90
N PRO A 5 -8.64 15.49 73.63
CA PRO A 5 -9.34 15.01 72.45
C PRO A 5 -8.85 15.73 71.19
N ALA A 6 -8.45 14.96 70.19
CA ALA A 6 -8.20 15.45 68.84
C ALA A 6 -9.48 16.11 68.30
N LYS A 7 -9.46 17.44 68.23
CA LYS A 7 -10.52 18.27 67.63
C LYS A 7 -10.86 17.73 66.24
N GLY A 8 -12.08 17.25 66.08
CA GLY A 8 -12.68 16.92 64.80
C GLY A 8 -12.56 18.11 63.86
N ARG A 9 -11.74 17.97 62.82
CA ARG A 9 -11.90 18.74 61.59
C ARG A 9 -13.28 18.36 61.06
N SER A 10 -14.22 19.28 61.26
CA SER A 10 -15.61 19.22 60.82
C SER A 10 -15.71 18.61 59.42
N THR A 11 -16.51 17.55 59.29
CA THR A 11 -16.95 17.00 58.00
C THR A 11 -17.51 18.10 57.10
N ALA A 12 -18.09 19.17 57.65
CA ALA A 12 -18.56 20.32 56.88
C ALA A 12 -17.44 21.18 56.26
N ALA A 13 -16.21 21.17 56.81
CA ALA A 13 -15.07 21.88 56.21
C ALA A 13 -14.49 21.08 55.02
N ARG A 14 -14.51 19.74 55.09
CA ARG A 14 -14.19 18.88 53.93
C ARG A 14 -15.29 18.89 52.87
N GLN A 15 -16.55 19.04 53.27
CA GLN A 15 -17.67 19.21 52.34
C GLN A 15 -17.64 20.59 51.68
N ALA A 16 -17.30 21.65 52.41
CA ALA A 16 -17.14 22.99 51.86
C ALA A 16 -15.89 23.16 50.95
N GLU A 17 -14.80 22.42 51.21
CA GLU A 17 -13.67 22.32 50.26
C GLU A 17 -14.02 21.49 49.01
N ALA A 18 -14.91 20.51 49.14
CA ALA A 18 -15.44 19.74 48.00
C ALA A 18 -16.48 20.55 47.19
N ASP A 19 -17.27 21.41 47.84
CA ASP A 19 -18.24 22.31 47.22
C ASP A 19 -17.59 23.60 46.65
N ALA A 20 -16.35 23.92 47.04
CA ALA A 20 -15.55 25.01 46.47
C ALA A 20 -14.82 24.65 45.16
N SER A 21 -14.93 23.38 44.71
CA SER A 21 -14.57 22.97 43.36
C SER A 21 -15.69 23.40 42.39
N ASP A 22 -15.74 24.71 42.12
CA ASP A 22 -16.68 25.35 41.20
C ASP A 22 -16.75 24.54 39.88
N PRO A 23 -17.90 23.93 39.54
CA PRO A 23 -17.95 22.96 38.44
C PRO A 23 -17.88 23.67 37.09
N TRP A 24 -16.67 23.88 36.60
CA TRP A 24 -16.39 24.45 35.28
C TRP A 24 -16.70 23.50 34.11
N ARG A 25 -17.25 22.31 34.34
CA ARG A 25 -17.45 21.24 33.34
C ARG A 25 -18.93 21.00 33.06
N TYR A 26 -19.22 20.44 31.89
CA TYR A 26 -20.60 20.11 31.53
C TYR A 26 -21.18 19.01 32.42
N ARG A 27 -22.33 19.33 33.02
CA ARG A 27 -23.22 18.42 33.75
C ARG A 27 -24.63 18.43 33.13
N PRO A 28 -25.17 17.29 32.66
CA PRO A 28 -26.48 17.24 32.03
C PRO A 28 -27.63 17.74 32.91
N HIS A 29 -27.57 17.47 34.21
CA HIS A 29 -28.62 17.85 35.16
C HIS A 29 -28.64 19.35 35.50
N GLU A 30 -27.52 20.06 35.35
CA GLU A 30 -27.41 21.49 35.62
C GLU A 30 -27.62 22.32 34.35
N HIS A 31 -27.00 21.92 33.23
CA HIS A 31 -27.00 22.72 32.00
C HIS A 31 -28.00 22.25 30.95
N GLY A 32 -28.56 21.04 31.09
CA GLY A 32 -29.49 20.46 30.13
C GLY A 32 -28.81 19.88 28.89
N SER A 33 -28.34 20.73 27.98
CA SER A 33 -27.70 20.32 26.72
C SER A 33 -26.31 20.94 26.53
N PRO A 34 -25.44 20.36 25.67
CA PRO A 34 -24.12 20.93 25.40
C PRO A 34 -24.18 22.34 24.81
N ALA A 35 -25.20 22.61 23.98
CA ALA A 35 -25.43 23.93 23.41
C ALA A 35 -25.87 24.94 24.48
N ALA A 36 -26.73 24.52 25.42
CA ALA A 36 -27.13 25.35 26.55
C ALA A 36 -25.94 25.63 27.48
N PHE A 37 -25.08 24.64 27.72
CA PHE A 37 -23.82 24.85 28.44
C PHE A 37 -22.92 25.85 27.72
N ALA A 38 -22.73 25.73 26.41
CA ALA A 38 -21.89 26.64 25.63
C ALA A 38 -22.33 28.11 25.68
N LEU A 39 -23.61 28.37 25.98
CA LEU A 39 -24.16 29.70 26.19
C LEU A 39 -24.18 30.13 27.67
N HIS A 40 -23.87 29.20 28.59
CA HIS A 40 -23.84 29.43 30.03
C HIS A 40 -22.56 30.18 30.46
N PRO A 41 -22.60 31.02 31.51
CA PRO A 41 -21.39 31.67 32.05
C PRO A 41 -20.24 30.71 32.41
N ASP A 42 -20.57 29.48 32.84
CA ASP A 42 -19.56 28.47 33.16
C ASP A 42 -18.76 28.00 31.95
N PHE A 43 -19.26 28.18 30.73
CA PHE A 43 -18.48 27.88 29.52
C PHE A 43 -17.27 28.80 29.38
N GLN A 44 -17.34 30.04 29.85
CA GLN A 44 -16.16 30.90 29.83
C GLN A 44 -15.06 30.37 30.76
N ARG A 45 -15.46 29.90 31.95
CA ARG A 45 -14.54 29.23 32.91
C ARG A 45 -13.99 27.93 32.33
N PHE A 46 -14.82 27.18 31.62
CA PHE A 46 -14.41 25.99 30.88
C PHE A 46 -13.32 26.28 29.86
N ARG A 47 -13.52 27.30 29.01
CA ARG A 47 -12.55 27.71 27.99
C ARG A 47 -11.22 28.10 28.61
N GLU A 48 -11.25 28.85 29.70
CA GLU A 48 -10.05 29.27 30.44
C GLU A 48 -9.30 28.07 31.05
N HIS A 49 -10.02 27.11 31.62
CA HIS A 49 -9.44 25.88 32.15
C HIS A 49 -8.82 25.01 31.06
N VAL A 50 -9.54 24.73 29.96
CA VAL A 50 -8.99 23.96 28.83
C VAL A 50 -7.76 24.66 28.24
N ALA A 51 -7.76 26.00 28.15
CA ALA A 51 -6.61 26.78 27.69
C ALA A 51 -5.42 26.73 28.67
N ALA A 52 -5.65 26.64 29.98
CA ALA A 52 -4.60 26.43 30.96
C ALA A 52 -4.01 25.01 30.84
N LEU A 53 -4.85 23.98 30.84
CA LEU A 53 -4.43 22.58 30.75
C LEU A 53 -3.63 22.29 29.47
N THR A 54 -4.09 22.78 28.32
CA THR A 54 -3.37 22.61 27.04
C THR A 54 -2.03 23.33 26.99
N ARG A 55 -1.91 24.51 27.62
CA ARG A 55 -0.62 25.21 27.78
C ARG A 55 0.34 24.43 28.67
N GLU A 56 -0.17 23.82 29.74
CA GLU A 56 0.65 22.98 30.61
C GLU A 56 1.16 21.73 29.89
N LEU A 57 0.31 21.03 29.15
CA LEU A 57 0.74 19.88 28.33
C LEU A 57 1.80 20.31 27.31
N SER A 58 1.60 21.46 26.65
CA SER A 58 2.61 22.02 25.72
C SER A 58 3.93 22.38 26.43
N ALA A 59 3.86 22.78 27.70
CA ALA A 59 5.05 23.11 28.49
C ALA A 59 5.86 21.88 28.94
N VAL A 60 5.31 20.67 28.84
CA VAL A 60 6.07 19.44 29.12
C VAL A 60 7.00 19.10 27.96
N ASP A 61 6.56 19.37 26.73
CA ASP A 61 7.31 19.15 25.48
C ASP A 61 7.58 20.48 24.74
N LYS A 62 8.23 21.41 25.43
CA LYS A 62 8.49 22.79 24.94
C LYS A 62 9.24 22.84 23.61
N ASP A 63 10.01 21.80 23.31
CA ASP A 63 10.89 21.73 22.16
C ASP A 63 10.18 21.26 20.88
N SER A 64 8.87 20.92 20.96
CA SER A 64 8.08 20.42 19.84
C SER A 64 6.99 21.42 19.40
N PRO A 65 7.26 22.24 18.36
CA PRO A 65 6.28 23.16 17.79
C PRO A 65 5.03 22.44 17.26
N SER A 66 5.18 21.21 16.74
CA SER A 66 4.06 20.43 16.21
C SER A 66 3.09 19.97 17.30
N THR A 67 3.62 19.60 18.48
CA THR A 67 2.83 19.25 19.66
C THR A 67 2.04 20.46 20.16
N ALA A 68 2.70 21.62 20.29
CA ALA A 68 2.04 22.86 20.67
C ALA A 68 0.94 23.25 19.68
N ALA A 69 1.20 23.15 18.36
CA ALA A 69 0.21 23.43 17.32
C ALA A 69 -0.98 22.46 17.37
N SER A 70 -0.75 21.17 17.62
CA SER A 70 -1.82 20.17 17.69
C SER A 70 -2.72 20.35 18.92
N LEU A 71 -2.12 20.67 20.07
CA LEU A 71 -2.86 21.00 21.30
C LEU A 71 -3.63 22.31 21.17
N GLN A 72 -3.06 23.27 20.45
CA GLN A 72 -3.71 24.54 20.11
C GLN A 72 -4.93 24.30 19.21
N THR A 73 -4.81 23.48 18.16
CA THR A 73 -5.92 23.06 17.31
C THR A 73 -7.01 22.35 18.11
N PHE A 74 -6.64 21.41 18.99
CA PHE A 74 -7.59 20.74 19.87
C PHE A 74 -8.35 21.74 20.76
N ARG A 75 -7.64 22.67 21.42
CA ARG A 75 -8.28 23.74 22.22
C ARG A 75 -9.28 24.53 21.39
N ASP A 76 -8.91 24.91 20.17
CA ASP A 76 -9.76 25.72 19.31
C ASP A 76 -10.98 24.91 18.85
N HIS A 77 -10.84 23.62 18.54
CA HIS A 77 -11.96 22.73 18.25
C HIS A 77 -12.93 22.60 19.43
N VAL A 78 -12.42 22.46 20.65
CA VAL A 78 -13.23 22.33 21.87
C VAL A 78 -13.96 23.62 22.21
N THR A 79 -13.34 24.77 21.98
CA THR A 79 -13.86 26.06 22.46
C THR A 79 -14.58 26.91 21.42
N THR A 80 -14.55 26.51 20.14
CA THR A 80 -15.24 27.22 19.05
C THR A 80 -16.68 26.71 18.90
N VAL A 81 -17.63 27.56 19.30
CA VAL A 81 -19.07 27.34 19.16
C VAL A 81 -19.69 28.46 18.31
N ASP A 82 -20.79 28.18 17.63
CA ASP A 82 -21.54 29.19 16.89
C ASP A 82 -22.48 29.99 17.80
N GLY A 83 -23.26 30.92 17.22
CA GLY A 83 -24.20 31.76 17.97
C GLY A 83 -25.34 31.01 18.64
N SER A 84 -25.55 29.72 18.33
CA SER A 84 -26.51 28.84 19.00
C SER A 84 -25.88 27.97 20.09
N GLY A 85 -24.57 28.12 20.33
CA GLY A 85 -23.80 27.26 21.23
C GLY A 85 -23.41 25.91 20.63
N TYR A 86 -23.69 25.68 19.33
CA TYR A 86 -23.36 24.42 18.67
C TYR A 86 -21.86 24.35 18.36
N ASN A 87 -21.23 23.23 18.73
CA ASN A 87 -19.84 22.96 18.40
C ASN A 87 -19.75 22.29 17.03
N ARG A 88 -19.27 23.03 16.02
CA ARG A 88 -19.19 22.53 14.63
C ARG A 88 -18.24 21.35 14.44
N PHE A 89 -17.27 21.15 15.34
CA PHE A 89 -16.23 20.13 15.19
C PHE A 89 -16.64 18.80 15.82
N PHE A 90 -17.32 18.85 16.98
CA PHE A 90 -17.72 17.66 17.72
C PHE A 90 -19.22 17.35 17.61
N GLY A 91 -20.03 18.28 17.10
CA GLY A 91 -21.45 18.11 16.88
C GLY A 91 -22.19 17.68 18.15
N GLU A 92 -23.01 16.64 18.03
CA GLU A 92 -23.78 16.07 19.15
C GLU A 92 -22.89 15.44 20.23
N ASN A 93 -21.65 15.06 19.91
CA ASN A 93 -20.71 14.45 20.86
C ASN A 93 -19.98 15.48 21.73
N ALA A 94 -20.29 16.78 21.59
CA ALA A 94 -19.70 17.82 22.43
C ALA A 94 -19.97 17.57 23.93
N GLU A 95 -21.08 16.91 24.26
CA GLU A 95 -21.41 16.42 25.61
C GLU A 95 -20.25 15.66 26.27
N GLU A 96 -19.75 14.62 25.60
CA GLU A 96 -18.71 13.75 26.15
C GLU A 96 -17.41 14.51 26.37
N ILE A 97 -17.10 15.45 25.49
CA ILE A 97 -15.88 16.27 25.54
C ILE A 97 -15.95 17.26 26.68
N TYR A 98 -17.07 17.98 26.81
CA TYR A 98 -17.25 19.00 27.84
C TYR A 98 -17.39 18.40 29.25
N GLY A 99 -17.87 17.16 29.34
CA GLY A 99 -17.97 16.40 30.58
C GLY A 99 -16.73 15.54 30.83
N LYS A 100 -16.76 14.31 30.31
CA LYS A 100 -15.77 13.27 30.62
C LYS A 100 -14.38 13.57 30.04
N GLY A 101 -14.30 14.08 28.81
CA GLY A 101 -13.04 14.48 28.18
C GLY A 101 -12.32 15.57 28.98
N ALA A 102 -13.05 16.57 29.47
CA ALA A 102 -12.48 17.63 30.31
C ALA A 102 -11.99 17.10 31.67
N GLU A 103 -12.71 16.14 32.27
CA GLU A 103 -12.26 15.43 33.47
C GLU A 103 -10.95 14.67 33.22
N ASP A 104 -10.88 13.89 32.16
CA ASP A 104 -9.71 13.06 31.87
C ASP A 104 -8.51 13.91 31.45
N LEU A 105 -8.72 15.05 30.77
CA LEU A 105 -7.69 16.03 30.48
C LEU A 105 -7.10 16.64 31.75
N GLU A 106 -7.94 17.00 32.73
CA GLU A 106 -7.46 17.52 34.00
C GLU A 106 -6.67 16.46 34.78
N ARG A 107 -7.21 15.24 34.88
CA ARG A 107 -6.51 14.11 35.51
C ARG A 107 -5.16 13.85 34.86
N LEU A 108 -5.06 13.98 33.54
CA LEU A 108 -3.83 13.78 32.81
C LEU A 108 -2.78 14.83 33.20
N VAL A 109 -3.16 16.10 33.27
CA VAL A 109 -2.26 17.18 33.73
C VAL A 109 -1.84 16.96 35.18
N GLN A 110 -2.77 16.56 36.06
CA GLN A 110 -2.45 16.22 37.45
C GLN A 110 -1.44 15.08 37.54
N LEU A 111 -1.60 14.03 36.73
CA LEU A 111 -0.71 12.88 36.68
C LEU A 111 0.68 13.24 36.16
N ILE A 112 0.79 14.10 35.15
CA ILE A 112 2.09 14.56 34.62
C ILE A 112 2.83 15.46 35.62
N ARG A 113 2.11 16.12 36.54
CA ARG A 113 2.71 16.86 37.66
C ARG A 113 3.23 15.94 38.77
N ASP A 114 2.81 14.68 38.81
CA ASP A 114 3.29 13.72 39.80
C ASP A 114 4.79 13.46 39.60
N PRO A 115 5.64 13.72 40.61
CA PRO A 115 7.07 13.46 40.51
C PRO A 115 7.43 11.98 40.30
N GLN A 116 6.49 11.05 40.49
CA GLN A 116 6.68 9.62 40.23
C GLN A 116 6.59 9.26 38.74
N VAL A 117 6.02 10.13 37.90
CA VAL A 117 5.93 9.90 36.46
C VAL A 117 7.23 10.33 35.80
N ASP A 118 7.85 9.44 35.02
CA ASP A 118 9.06 9.75 34.29
C ASP A 118 8.81 10.87 33.28
N ARG A 119 9.68 11.90 33.27
CA ARG A 119 9.52 13.06 32.39
C ARG A 119 9.70 12.70 30.92
N GLY A 120 10.55 11.72 30.61
CA GLY A 120 10.74 11.21 29.25
C GLY A 120 9.46 10.53 28.74
N GLN A 121 8.88 9.67 29.57
CA GLN A 121 7.60 9.00 29.32
C GLN A 121 6.46 10.01 29.14
N ALA A 122 6.34 11.00 30.03
CA ALA A 122 5.34 12.06 29.91
C ALA A 122 5.47 12.83 28.60
N ARG A 123 6.70 13.18 28.18
CA ARG A 123 6.95 13.86 26.90
C ARG A 123 6.55 13.00 25.70
N ALA A 124 6.98 11.73 25.67
CA ALA A 124 6.65 10.81 24.59
C ALA A 124 5.14 10.61 24.46
N GLU A 125 4.46 10.46 25.58
CA GLU A 125 3.00 10.31 25.63
C GLU A 125 2.28 11.55 25.11
N ILE A 126 2.69 12.76 25.53
CA ILE A 126 2.06 14.01 25.08
C ILE A 126 2.26 14.22 23.58
N ARG A 127 3.43 13.86 23.03
CA ARG A 127 3.66 13.90 21.57
C ARG A 127 2.66 13.01 20.85
N GLU A 128 2.53 11.75 21.27
CA GLU A 128 1.60 10.80 20.67
C GLU A 128 0.15 11.29 20.79
N LEU A 129 -0.27 11.65 22.01
CA LEU A 129 -1.62 12.10 22.33
C LEU A 129 -2.01 13.37 21.54
N SER A 130 -1.13 14.38 21.49
CA SER A 130 -1.43 15.68 20.86
C SER A 130 -1.87 15.53 19.41
N SER A 131 -1.22 14.63 18.66
CA SER A 131 -1.56 14.36 17.26
C SER A 131 -2.95 13.74 17.09
N ARG A 132 -3.47 13.05 18.12
CA ARG A 132 -4.74 12.32 18.07
C ARG A 132 -5.92 13.13 18.58
N LEU A 133 -5.71 14.01 19.56
CA LEU A 133 -6.77 14.84 20.15
C LEU A 133 -7.41 15.80 19.14
N ALA A 134 -6.68 16.23 18.12
CA ALA A 134 -7.17 17.18 17.12
C ALA A 134 -8.12 16.55 16.08
N LEU A 135 -8.28 15.22 16.06
CA LEU A 135 -8.95 14.50 14.97
C LEU A 135 -10.49 14.49 15.07
N CYS A 136 -11.05 13.91 16.12
CA CYS A 136 -12.50 13.79 16.33
C CYS A 136 -12.84 13.56 17.80
N SER A 137 -14.13 13.65 18.16
CA SER A 137 -14.59 13.47 19.55
C SER A 137 -14.26 12.08 20.10
N THR A 138 -14.50 11.03 19.32
CA THR A 138 -14.15 9.64 19.68
C THR A 138 -12.65 9.48 19.95
N ALA A 139 -11.79 10.21 19.21
CA ALA A 139 -10.36 10.18 19.47
C ALA A 139 -10.00 10.77 20.84
N VAL A 140 -10.68 11.84 21.24
CA VAL A 140 -10.46 12.46 22.55
C VAL A 140 -10.91 11.52 23.68
N THR A 141 -12.10 10.93 23.55
CA THR A 141 -12.69 10.07 24.59
C THR A 141 -12.00 8.72 24.73
N GLU A 142 -11.31 8.22 23.71
CA GLU A 142 -10.51 7.00 23.79
C GLU A 142 -9.06 7.25 24.20
N GLU A 143 -8.42 8.30 23.67
CA GLU A 143 -6.99 8.53 23.89
C GLU A 143 -6.68 9.13 25.24
N LEU A 144 -7.51 10.04 25.78
CA LEU A 144 -7.27 10.60 27.12
C LEU A 144 -7.25 9.52 28.21
N PRO A 145 -8.24 8.60 28.31
CA PRO A 145 -8.17 7.48 29.24
C PRO A 145 -7.01 6.52 28.94
N ALA A 146 -6.64 6.34 27.68
CA ALA A 146 -5.51 5.48 27.32
C ALA A 146 -4.17 6.07 27.78
N SER A 147 -3.96 7.38 27.58
CA SER A 147 -2.79 8.12 28.09
C SER A 147 -2.75 8.10 29.62
N LEU A 148 -3.90 8.28 30.28
CA LEU A 148 -4.00 8.13 31.73
C LEU A 148 -3.53 6.74 32.18
N ARG A 149 -3.97 5.66 31.53
CA ARG A 149 -3.52 4.30 31.86
C ARG A 149 -2.03 4.08 31.58
N ARG A 150 -1.49 4.66 30.50
CA ARG A 150 -0.07 4.54 30.13
C ARG A 150 0.85 5.29 31.09
N LEU A 151 0.43 6.45 31.59
CA LEU A 151 1.20 7.26 32.54
C LEU A 151 0.94 6.88 34.00
N SER A 152 -0.22 6.30 34.29
CA SER A 152 -0.49 5.76 35.63
C SER A 152 0.51 4.64 35.87
N PRO A 153 1.10 4.53 37.07
CA PRO A 153 1.96 3.39 37.38
C PRO A 153 1.14 2.11 37.13
N PRO A 154 1.50 1.30 36.12
CA PRO A 154 0.64 0.20 35.73
C PRO A 154 0.54 -0.78 36.89
N PRO A 155 -0.50 -1.63 36.94
CA PRO A 155 -0.40 -2.91 37.64
C PRO A 155 0.73 -3.70 36.98
N ARG A 156 1.91 -3.49 37.55
CA ARG A 156 3.29 -3.86 37.19
C ARG A 156 3.48 -5.37 37.06
N THR A 157 2.78 -5.98 36.11
CA THR A 157 2.66 -7.43 35.98
C THR A 157 2.59 -7.86 34.51
N LEU A 158 3.21 -9.00 34.20
CA LEU A 158 3.17 -9.62 32.87
C LEU A 158 1.74 -9.83 32.35
N PRO A 159 0.72 -10.21 33.15
CA PRO A 159 -0.66 -10.31 32.68
C PRO A 159 -1.26 -9.00 32.17
N ALA A 160 -0.93 -7.86 32.78
CA ALA A 160 -1.39 -6.56 32.30
C ALA A 160 -0.74 -6.21 30.94
N LYS A 161 0.57 -6.40 30.83
CA LYS A 161 1.31 -6.25 29.57
C LYS A 161 0.80 -7.17 28.47
N TRP A 162 0.41 -8.39 28.84
CA TRP A 162 -0.19 -9.34 27.92
C TRP A 162 -1.52 -8.83 27.38
N HIS A 163 -2.40 -8.37 28.26
CA HIS A 163 -3.68 -7.79 27.88
C HIS A 163 -3.51 -6.57 26.97
N ASP A 164 -2.61 -5.64 27.33
CA ASP A 164 -2.33 -4.45 26.52
C ASP A 164 -1.79 -4.83 25.13
N ALA A 165 -0.89 -5.81 25.05
CA ALA A 165 -0.38 -6.31 23.78
C ALA A 165 -1.50 -6.91 22.92
N GLN A 166 -2.43 -7.68 23.50
CA GLN A 166 -3.60 -8.20 22.78
C GLN A 166 -4.51 -7.09 22.26
N VAL A 167 -4.85 -6.11 23.09
CA VAL A 167 -5.67 -4.94 22.70
C VAL A 167 -5.04 -4.20 21.52
N ASN A 168 -3.72 -3.97 21.58
CA ASN A 168 -2.98 -3.29 20.51
C ASN A 168 -2.92 -4.11 19.22
N LEU A 169 -2.72 -5.42 19.32
CA LEU A 169 -2.72 -6.32 18.17
C LEU A 169 -4.09 -6.36 17.49
N VAL A 170 -5.19 -6.40 18.26
CA VAL A 170 -6.54 -6.33 17.68
C VAL A 170 -6.76 -5.03 16.90
N ARG A 171 -6.36 -3.90 17.47
CA ARG A 171 -6.46 -2.59 16.81
C ARG A 171 -5.62 -2.52 15.53
N HIS A 172 -4.40 -3.04 15.59
CA HIS A 172 -3.52 -3.10 14.42
C HIS A 172 -4.12 -3.99 13.31
N SER A 173 -4.59 -5.18 13.67
CA SER A 173 -5.19 -6.13 12.73
C SER A 173 -6.44 -5.56 12.05
N ALA A 174 -7.29 -4.85 12.81
CA ALA A 174 -8.45 -4.14 12.28
C ALA A 174 -8.04 -3.05 11.27
N ALA A 175 -7.09 -2.19 11.63
CA ALA A 175 -6.61 -1.11 10.77
C ALA A 175 -5.96 -1.65 9.48
N GLU A 176 -5.12 -2.68 9.58
CA GLU A 176 -4.47 -3.27 8.42
C GLU A 176 -5.45 -3.99 7.50
N THR A 177 -6.46 -4.66 8.05
CA THR A 177 -7.50 -5.28 7.25
C THR A 177 -8.25 -4.24 6.41
N LEU A 178 -8.64 -3.11 7.01
CA LEU A 178 -9.35 -2.06 6.30
C LEU A 178 -8.46 -1.37 5.26
N ARG A 179 -7.17 -1.19 5.55
CA ARG A 179 -6.18 -0.65 4.61
C ARG A 179 -6.06 -1.51 3.36
N LEU A 180 -6.07 -2.85 3.52
CA LEU A 180 -5.91 -3.81 2.43
C LEU A 180 -7.22 -4.22 1.76
N SER A 181 -8.36 -3.93 2.40
CA SER A 181 -9.69 -4.17 1.83
C SER A 181 -10.00 -3.23 0.66
N ALA A 182 -11.07 -3.53 -0.07
CA ALA A 182 -11.59 -2.67 -1.13
C ALA A 182 -11.98 -1.26 -0.62
N LEU A 183 -12.25 -1.09 0.67
CA LEU A 183 -12.57 0.21 1.28
C LEU A 183 -11.34 1.12 1.37
N LYS A 184 -10.12 0.55 1.34
CA LYS A 184 -8.82 1.26 1.37
C LYS A 184 -8.77 2.43 2.36
N THR A 185 -9.32 2.20 3.54
CA THR A 185 -9.46 3.24 4.56
C THR A 185 -8.79 2.80 5.84
N THR A 186 -8.07 3.71 6.48
CA THR A 186 -7.61 3.56 7.86
C THR A 186 -8.37 4.50 8.79
N ASN A 187 -9.53 4.99 8.33
CA ASN A 187 -10.37 5.89 9.11
C ASN A 187 -10.72 5.24 10.45
N ARG A 188 -10.46 5.97 11.54
CA ARG A 188 -10.70 5.52 12.92
C ARG A 188 -12.12 4.98 13.11
N HIS A 189 -13.13 5.60 12.51
CA HIS A 189 -14.52 5.15 12.62
C HIS A 189 -14.78 3.81 11.91
N ALA A 190 -14.05 3.53 10.82
CA ALA A 190 -14.10 2.22 10.17
C ALA A 190 -13.38 1.16 11.03
N VAL A 191 -12.26 1.52 11.67
CA VAL A 191 -11.57 0.62 12.62
C VAL A 191 -12.48 0.32 13.80
N ASN A 192 -13.08 1.35 14.40
CA ASN A 192 -14.02 1.24 15.51
C ASN A 192 -15.27 0.43 15.17
N ALA A 193 -15.65 0.34 13.90
CA ALA A 193 -16.71 -0.56 13.45
C ALA A 193 -16.31 -2.05 13.55
N LEU A 194 -15.01 -2.38 13.38
CA LEU A 194 -14.50 -3.76 13.53
C LEU A 194 -14.23 -4.15 14.98
N LEU A 195 -13.76 -3.20 15.81
CA LEU A 195 -13.24 -3.54 17.14
C LEU A 195 -14.24 -4.27 18.05
N PRO A 196 -15.53 -3.92 18.15
CA PRO A 196 -16.48 -4.65 19.00
C PRO A 196 -16.60 -6.13 18.61
N VAL A 197 -16.60 -6.42 17.30
CA VAL A 197 -16.67 -7.80 16.78
C VAL A 197 -15.40 -8.55 17.18
N LEU A 198 -14.24 -7.96 16.93
CA LEU A 198 -12.96 -8.59 17.20
C LEU A 198 -12.68 -8.75 18.71
N TYR A 199 -13.04 -7.77 19.54
CA TYR A 199 -12.90 -7.83 21.00
C TYR A 199 -13.72 -8.96 21.59
N LYS A 200 -14.96 -9.10 21.13
CA LYS A 200 -15.83 -10.22 21.53
C LYS A 200 -15.22 -11.57 21.19
N ASP A 201 -14.65 -11.72 20.00
CA ASP A 201 -14.04 -12.98 19.55
C ASP A 201 -12.85 -13.41 20.42
N VAL A 202 -12.17 -12.45 21.06
CA VAL A 202 -10.95 -12.71 21.86
C VAL A 202 -11.18 -12.60 23.37
N GLY A 203 -12.42 -12.39 23.79
CA GLY A 203 -12.78 -12.25 25.21
C GLY A 203 -12.26 -10.97 25.86
N LEU A 204 -12.01 -9.92 25.07
CA LEU A 204 -11.73 -8.57 25.56
C LEU A 204 -13.07 -7.85 25.87
N PRO A 205 -13.09 -6.88 26.80
CA PRO A 205 -14.30 -6.12 27.10
C PRO A 205 -14.82 -5.45 25.82
N ASP A 206 -16.07 -5.73 25.50
CA ASP A 206 -16.78 -5.32 24.28
C ASP A 206 -17.32 -3.88 24.33
N GLN A 207 -17.33 -3.27 25.52
CA GLN A 207 -17.76 -1.89 25.75
C GLN A 207 -16.69 -0.90 25.29
N LEU A 208 -16.65 -0.66 23.99
CA LEU A 208 -16.08 0.57 23.44
C LEU A 208 -17.10 1.70 23.60
N PRO A 209 -16.65 2.97 23.73
CA PRO A 209 -17.55 4.12 23.65
C PRO A 209 -18.39 4.06 22.36
N ASP A 210 -19.67 4.44 22.44
CA ASP A 210 -20.53 4.52 21.26
C ASP A 210 -19.94 5.56 20.30
N ASP A 211 -19.51 5.11 19.12
CA ASP A 211 -19.00 6.00 18.07
C ASP A 211 -20.11 6.23 17.02
N PRO A 212 -20.74 7.41 16.98
CA PRO A 212 -21.90 7.64 16.10
C PRO A 212 -21.53 7.69 14.62
N PHE A 213 -20.23 7.78 14.30
CA PHE A 213 -19.72 7.76 12.93
C PHE A 213 -19.28 6.36 12.48
N VAL A 214 -19.44 5.34 13.32
CA VAL A 214 -19.15 3.95 12.97
C VAL A 214 -19.92 3.52 11.74
N LEU A 215 -19.20 2.89 10.81
CA LEU A 215 -19.80 2.23 9.66
C LEU A 215 -20.65 1.05 10.16
N LYS A 216 -21.97 1.22 10.19
CA LYS A 216 -22.91 0.24 10.76
C LYS A 216 -22.89 -1.11 10.03
N ASP A 217 -22.58 -1.12 8.74
CA ASP A 217 -22.60 -2.30 7.89
C ASP A 217 -21.25 -2.53 7.19
N LEU A 218 -20.29 -3.11 7.90
CA LEU A 218 -19.06 -3.59 7.26
C LEU A 218 -19.33 -4.85 6.42
N PRO A 219 -18.74 -4.98 5.21
CA PRO A 219 -18.88 -6.19 4.41
C PRO A 219 -18.40 -7.41 5.19
N LYS A 220 -19.16 -8.51 5.15
CA LYS A 220 -18.80 -9.76 5.83
C LYS A 220 -17.40 -10.26 5.46
N SER A 221 -16.97 -10.08 4.21
CA SER A 221 -15.64 -10.44 3.76
C SER A 221 -14.53 -9.69 4.49
N VAL A 222 -14.75 -8.43 4.87
CA VAL A 222 -13.79 -7.61 5.65
C VAL A 222 -13.71 -8.12 7.09
N VAL A 223 -14.86 -8.46 7.70
CA VAL A 223 -14.91 -8.99 9.06
C VAL A 223 -14.22 -10.35 9.15
N GLU A 224 -14.50 -11.27 8.21
CA GLU A 224 -13.87 -12.59 8.18
C GLU A 224 -12.36 -12.51 7.89
N GLU A 225 -11.93 -11.58 7.02
CA GLU A 225 -10.50 -11.32 6.81
C GLU A 225 -9.81 -10.79 8.07
N ALA A 226 -10.48 -9.89 8.81
CA ALA A 226 -9.95 -9.35 10.06
C ALA A 226 -9.81 -10.44 11.12
N ARG A 227 -10.79 -11.35 11.22
CA ARG A 227 -10.72 -12.52 12.10
C ARG A 227 -9.55 -13.43 11.75
N ARG A 228 -9.40 -13.78 10.47
CA ARG A 228 -8.33 -14.65 9.99
C ARG A 228 -6.95 -14.10 10.35
N ARG A 229 -6.73 -12.79 10.15
CA ARG A 229 -5.47 -12.12 10.55
C ARG A 229 -5.30 -12.10 12.06
N LEU A 230 -6.36 -11.77 12.77
CA LEU A 230 -6.33 -11.68 14.22
C LEU A 230 -5.95 -13.00 14.89
N GLU A 231 -6.40 -14.13 14.35
CA GLU A 231 -6.03 -15.46 14.82
C GLU A 231 -4.52 -15.72 14.71
N GLU A 232 -3.84 -15.17 13.70
CA GLU A 232 -2.39 -15.26 13.54
C GLU A 232 -1.65 -14.28 14.48
N ASP A 233 -2.16 -13.05 14.59
CA ASP A 233 -1.60 -11.98 15.42
C ASP A 233 -1.71 -12.29 16.92
N LEU A 234 -2.77 -12.96 17.36
CA LEU A 234 -3.02 -13.28 18.77
C LEU A 234 -2.50 -14.64 19.21
N ARG A 235 -1.76 -15.36 18.36
CA ARG A 235 -1.03 -16.55 18.82
C ARG A 235 -0.15 -16.15 20.01
N PRO A 236 -0.09 -16.96 21.09
CA PRO A 236 0.69 -16.61 22.27
C PRO A 236 2.16 -16.28 21.96
N SER A 237 2.74 -16.89 20.93
CA SER A 237 4.07 -16.57 20.43
C SER A 237 4.19 -15.14 19.90
N SER A 238 3.20 -14.69 19.13
CA SER A 238 3.15 -13.36 18.52
C SER A 238 2.95 -12.28 19.58
N VAL A 239 2.06 -12.53 20.55
CA VAL A 239 1.86 -11.63 21.71
C VAL A 239 3.14 -11.54 22.55
N ALA A 240 3.79 -12.67 22.84
CA ALA A 240 5.05 -12.68 23.58
C ALA A 240 6.17 -11.94 22.85
N LEU A 241 6.24 -12.07 21.52
CA LEU A 241 7.20 -11.34 20.68
C LEU A 241 6.96 -9.83 20.76
N ARG A 242 5.69 -9.39 20.68
CA ARG A 242 5.35 -7.97 20.81
C ARG A 242 5.75 -7.38 22.16
N ILE A 243 5.55 -8.12 23.25
CA ILE A 243 5.99 -7.71 24.59
C ILE A 243 7.52 -7.67 24.68
N ALA A 244 8.19 -8.65 24.07
CA ALA A 244 9.64 -8.71 24.04
C ALA A 244 10.27 -7.57 23.24
N ASP A 245 9.65 -7.13 22.14
CA ASP A 245 10.05 -5.94 21.39
C ASP A 245 9.94 -4.66 22.27
N ASP A 246 8.81 -4.46 22.97
CA ASP A 246 8.63 -3.33 23.91
C ASP A 246 9.70 -3.38 25.02
N TYR A 247 9.97 -4.57 25.56
CA TYR A 247 11.01 -4.77 26.56
C TYR A 247 12.40 -4.37 26.06
N LEU A 248 12.83 -4.89 24.89
CA LEU A 248 14.16 -4.59 24.33
C LEU A 248 14.30 -3.12 23.91
N MET A 249 13.24 -2.51 23.40
CA MET A 249 13.21 -1.08 23.09
C MET A 249 13.44 -0.24 24.35
N ARG A 250 12.74 -0.54 25.45
CA ARG A 250 12.90 0.15 26.74
C ARG A 250 14.26 -0.14 27.38
N LEU A 251 14.74 -1.38 27.27
CA LEU A 251 16.06 -1.75 27.76
C LEU A 251 17.15 -0.96 27.01
N SER A 252 17.06 -0.89 25.69
CA SER A 252 17.95 -0.07 24.87
C SER A 252 17.91 1.41 25.28
N ALA A 253 16.72 1.97 25.52
CA ALA A 253 16.59 3.35 26.00
C ALA A 253 17.21 3.55 27.40
N SER A 254 17.03 2.59 28.32
CA SER A 254 17.62 2.62 29.66
C SER A 254 19.15 2.52 29.63
N VAL A 255 19.69 1.70 28.72
CA VAL A 255 21.12 1.45 28.59
C VAL A 255 21.83 2.60 27.87
N ASN A 256 21.19 3.19 26.86
CA ASN A 256 21.76 4.24 26.00
C ASN A 256 21.31 5.66 26.37
N GLY A 257 20.55 5.83 27.45
CA GLY A 257 19.96 7.10 27.86
C GLY A 257 20.99 8.18 28.26
N PRO A 258 20.58 9.44 28.38
CA PRO A 258 21.48 10.55 28.74
C PRO A 258 22.14 10.36 30.12
N ASP A 259 21.45 9.74 31.08
CA ASP A 259 22.01 9.40 32.39
C ASP A 259 23.12 8.34 32.29
N ALA A 260 23.07 7.49 31.25
CA ALA A 260 24.09 6.50 30.95
C ALA A 260 25.36 7.12 30.32
N ALA A 261 25.24 8.26 29.66
CA ALA A 261 26.35 9.01 29.05
C ALA A 261 27.19 9.78 30.09
N ALA A 262 26.67 10.01 31.29
CA ALA A 262 27.40 10.63 32.40
C ALA A 262 28.37 9.66 33.10
N SER A 263 28.25 8.35 32.85
CA SER A 263 29.20 7.34 33.34
C SER A 263 30.50 7.43 32.54
N SER A 264 31.64 7.57 33.24
CA SER A 264 32.98 7.66 32.65
C SER A 264 33.47 6.38 31.97
N SER A 265 32.73 5.27 32.08
CA SER A 265 33.00 4.03 31.35
C SER A 265 32.12 3.91 30.11
N PRO A 266 32.70 3.89 28.89
CA PRO A 266 31.97 3.64 27.65
C PRO A 266 31.50 2.17 27.51
N LEU A 267 32.08 1.26 28.30
CA LEU A 267 31.73 -0.16 28.28
C LEU A 267 30.55 -0.46 29.20
N LEU A 268 29.63 -1.30 28.72
CA LEU A 268 28.56 -1.88 29.52
C LEU A 268 29.16 -2.82 30.57
N THR A 269 29.07 -2.44 31.85
CA THR A 269 29.44 -3.34 32.95
C THR A 269 28.31 -4.31 33.24
N LEU A 270 28.65 -5.50 33.76
CA LEU A 270 27.66 -6.49 34.20
C LEU A 270 26.66 -5.89 35.20
N GLU A 271 27.14 -5.05 36.12
CA GLU A 271 26.32 -4.35 37.11
C GLU A 271 25.27 -3.45 36.44
N ARG A 272 25.66 -2.65 35.43
CA ARG A 272 24.73 -1.80 34.68
C ARG A 272 23.71 -2.62 33.88
N MET A 273 24.13 -3.75 33.33
CA MET A 273 23.22 -4.67 32.63
C MET A 273 22.17 -5.22 33.58
N GLU A 274 22.59 -5.66 34.77
CA GLU A 274 21.70 -6.19 35.80
C GLU A 274 20.76 -5.11 36.33
N GLU A 275 21.26 -3.89 36.59
CA GLU A 275 20.43 -2.74 37.00
C GLU A 275 19.37 -2.41 35.97
N ALA A 276 19.74 -2.33 34.68
CA ALA A 276 18.80 -2.01 33.60
C ALA A 276 17.72 -3.08 33.45
N VAL A 277 18.09 -4.36 33.51
CA VAL A 277 17.14 -5.49 33.50
C VAL A 277 16.24 -5.47 34.75
N GLN A 278 16.82 -5.16 35.92
CA GLN A 278 16.10 -5.13 37.19
C GLN A 278 15.09 -3.97 37.25
N ALA A 279 15.42 -2.82 36.67
CA ALA A 279 14.51 -1.68 36.55
C ALA A 279 13.24 -2.06 35.76
N LEU A 280 13.38 -2.88 34.73
CA LEU A 280 12.26 -3.37 33.91
C LEU A 280 11.52 -4.57 34.53
N ALA A 281 12.13 -5.31 35.45
CA ALA A 281 11.48 -6.43 36.13
C ALA A 281 10.24 -5.97 36.92
N ALA A 282 10.26 -4.73 37.43
CA ALA A 282 9.09 -4.14 38.06
C ALA A 282 7.92 -4.01 37.07
N GLU A 283 8.15 -3.79 35.78
CA GLU A 283 7.09 -3.57 34.79
C GLU A 283 6.66 -4.88 34.09
N PHE A 284 7.63 -5.71 33.70
CA PHE A 284 7.42 -6.91 32.89
C PHE A 284 7.37 -8.22 33.72
N GLY A 285 7.61 -8.15 35.03
CA GLY A 285 7.62 -9.29 35.93
C GLY A 285 8.97 -10.00 35.98
N SER A 286 8.98 -11.32 35.77
CA SER A 286 10.21 -12.11 35.85
C SER A 286 11.26 -11.60 34.86
N LYS A 287 12.45 -11.27 35.34
CA LYS A 287 13.57 -10.87 34.48
C LYS A 287 13.95 -11.96 33.48
N PRO A 288 14.13 -11.64 32.19
CA PRO A 288 14.73 -12.57 31.24
C PRO A 288 16.19 -12.84 31.60
N PRO A 289 16.76 -14.00 31.23
CA PRO A 289 18.19 -14.24 31.35
C PRO A 289 19.00 -13.15 30.64
N THR A 290 20.14 -12.75 31.20
CA THR A 290 21.00 -11.72 30.60
C THR A 290 21.44 -12.10 29.19
N SER A 291 21.71 -13.38 28.93
CA SER A 291 22.04 -13.91 27.60
C SER A 291 20.90 -13.84 26.58
N ALA A 292 19.66 -13.64 27.01
CA ALA A 292 18.52 -13.41 26.11
C ALA A 292 18.37 -11.93 25.73
N ALA A 293 18.79 -11.02 26.63
CA ALA A 293 18.60 -9.57 26.48
C ALA A 293 19.83 -8.83 25.94
N PHE A 294 21.02 -9.43 26.06
CA PHE A 294 22.28 -8.86 25.63
C PHE A 294 23.09 -9.85 24.81
N ARG A 295 23.91 -9.31 23.91
CA ARG A 295 24.87 -10.06 23.08
C ARG A 295 26.23 -9.37 23.09
N VAL A 296 27.28 -10.12 22.78
CA VAL A 296 28.60 -9.55 22.51
C VAL A 296 28.66 -9.22 21.02
N ASP A 297 28.95 -7.96 20.69
CA ASP A 297 29.23 -7.55 19.32
C ASP A 297 30.54 -8.21 18.87
N PRO A 298 30.53 -9.04 17.82
CA PRO A 298 31.72 -9.75 17.38
C PRO A 298 32.80 -8.82 16.81
N ALA A 299 32.44 -7.62 16.33
CA ALA A 299 33.38 -6.69 15.74
C ALA A 299 34.13 -5.86 16.80
N THR A 300 33.44 -5.43 17.84
CA THR A 300 34.04 -4.58 18.90
C THR A 300 34.38 -5.35 20.17
N GLY A 301 33.76 -6.51 20.39
CA GLY A 301 33.81 -7.25 21.65
C GLY A 301 32.93 -6.65 22.75
N ASP A 302 32.17 -5.58 22.45
CA ASP A 302 31.35 -4.88 23.44
C ASP A 302 30.04 -5.60 23.69
N CYS A 303 29.51 -5.46 24.90
CA CYS A 303 28.17 -5.95 25.20
C CYS A 303 27.11 -4.94 24.74
N VAL A 304 26.19 -5.38 23.88
CA VAL A 304 25.10 -4.59 23.33
C VAL A 304 23.75 -5.24 23.61
N VAL A 305 22.68 -4.44 23.68
CA VAL A 305 21.32 -4.95 23.79
C VAL A 305 20.98 -5.79 22.56
N ALA A 306 20.36 -6.96 22.78
CA ALA A 306 19.94 -7.84 21.70
C ALA A 306 18.94 -7.14 20.78
N THR A 307 19.10 -7.30 19.47
CA THR A 307 18.15 -6.78 18.47
C THR A 307 17.04 -7.78 18.15
N ASP A 308 17.24 -9.04 18.49
CA ASP A 308 16.28 -10.12 18.26
C ASP A 308 15.50 -10.43 19.53
N ALA A 309 14.18 -10.21 19.48
CA ALA A 309 13.28 -10.40 20.60
C ALA A 309 12.94 -11.87 20.91
N THR A 310 13.37 -12.83 20.10
CA THR A 310 12.94 -14.24 20.18
C THR A 310 13.21 -14.87 21.54
N LEU A 311 14.41 -14.71 22.12
CA LEU A 311 14.74 -15.35 23.40
C LEU A 311 13.99 -14.72 24.58
N VAL A 312 13.82 -13.39 24.56
CA VAL A 312 13.00 -12.67 25.54
C VAL A 312 11.53 -13.08 25.41
N ALA A 313 11.03 -13.26 24.18
CA ALA A 313 9.67 -13.73 23.92
C ALA A 313 9.44 -15.15 24.43
N VAL A 314 10.40 -16.06 24.22
CA VAL A 314 10.37 -17.43 24.77
C VAL A 314 10.29 -17.38 26.30
N HIS A 315 11.06 -16.50 26.95
CA HIS A 315 11.01 -16.30 28.39
C HIS A 315 9.64 -15.82 28.88
N PHE A 316 9.08 -14.76 28.27
CA PHE A 316 7.76 -14.25 28.64
C PHE A 316 6.64 -15.26 28.37
N LEU A 317 6.74 -16.02 27.28
CA LEU A 317 5.80 -17.10 26.98
C LEU A 317 5.84 -18.21 28.05
N ARG A 318 7.05 -18.59 28.51
CA ARG A 318 7.23 -19.56 29.61
C ARG A 318 6.64 -19.03 30.92
N CYS A 319 6.87 -17.76 31.24
CA CYS A 319 6.32 -17.12 32.44
C CYS A 319 4.79 -17.06 32.40
N TRP A 320 4.22 -16.59 31.29
CA TRP A 320 2.78 -16.51 31.11
C TRP A 320 2.09 -17.87 31.20
N ARG A 321 2.68 -18.92 30.63
CA ARG A 321 2.16 -20.30 30.74
C ARG A 321 2.17 -20.80 32.18
N ARG A 322 3.24 -20.52 32.94
CA ARG A 322 3.36 -20.90 34.36
C ARG A 322 2.29 -20.21 35.20
N ASP A 323 2.07 -18.91 34.99
CA ASP A 323 1.04 -18.13 35.68
C ASP A 323 -0.38 -18.54 35.27
N SER A 324 -0.59 -18.89 34.00
CA SER A 324 -1.88 -19.37 33.51
C SER A 324 -2.21 -20.75 34.07
N ALA A 325 -1.21 -21.64 34.18
CA ALA A 325 -1.36 -22.96 34.76
C ALA A 325 -1.64 -22.92 36.27
N SER A 326 -1.06 -21.96 37.00
CA SER A 326 -1.34 -21.79 38.43
C SER A 326 -2.74 -21.23 38.71
N ARG A 327 -3.30 -20.43 37.78
CA ARG A 327 -4.67 -19.90 37.85
C ARG A 327 -5.74 -20.93 37.47
N ARG A 328 -5.45 -21.82 36.51
CA ARG A 328 -6.33 -22.93 36.16
C ARG A 328 -6.08 -24.09 37.12
N ARG A 329 -6.81 -24.13 38.23
CA ARG A 329 -6.85 -25.30 39.15
C ARG A 329 -7.26 -26.60 38.45
N ASP A 330 -7.81 -26.53 37.24
CA ASP A 330 -8.22 -27.68 36.46
C ASP A 330 -7.27 -27.98 35.29
N LYS A 331 -6.67 -29.18 35.39
CA LYS A 331 -5.84 -29.92 34.44
C LYS A 331 -4.51 -29.26 34.02
N PRO A 332 -3.36 -29.89 34.35
CA PRO A 332 -2.08 -29.46 33.81
C PRO A 332 -2.09 -29.62 32.29
N SER A 333 -2.03 -28.50 31.58
CA SER A 333 -1.69 -28.49 30.16
C SER A 333 -0.31 -29.13 30.04
N ARG A 334 -0.27 -30.40 29.59
CA ARG A 334 0.97 -31.14 29.39
C ARG A 334 1.84 -30.32 28.43
N MET A 335 2.96 -29.81 28.93
CA MET A 335 4.04 -29.40 28.04
C MET A 335 4.36 -30.58 27.11
N PRO A 336 4.79 -30.34 25.86
CA PRO A 336 5.57 -31.36 25.18
C PRO A 336 6.68 -31.79 26.14
N PRO A 337 6.83 -33.11 26.41
CA PRO A 337 7.83 -33.58 27.35
C PRO A 337 9.18 -33.01 26.94
N VAL A 338 9.93 -32.49 27.91
CA VAL A 338 11.35 -32.16 27.74
C VAL A 338 11.97 -33.40 27.11
N ALA A 339 12.42 -33.28 25.86
CA ALA A 339 12.99 -34.39 25.13
C ALA A 339 14.14 -34.95 25.97
N ARG A 340 14.21 -36.29 26.05
CA ARG A 340 15.37 -36.98 26.66
C ARG A 340 16.66 -36.41 26.06
N PRO A 341 17.77 -36.38 26.81
CA PRO A 341 19.03 -35.81 26.32
C PRO A 341 19.48 -36.59 25.08
N VAL A 342 19.14 -36.07 23.91
CA VAL A 342 19.75 -36.43 22.64
C VAL A 342 21.13 -35.76 22.66
N LYS A 343 22.16 -36.45 22.17
CA LYS A 343 23.48 -35.84 21.98
C LYS A 343 23.36 -34.78 20.89
N GLY A 344 23.06 -33.53 21.26
CA GLY A 344 22.92 -32.40 20.34
C GLY A 344 21.93 -31.34 20.86
N PRO A 345 21.88 -30.17 20.20
CA PRO A 345 20.86 -29.16 20.49
C PRO A 345 19.46 -29.71 20.20
N ALA A 346 18.51 -29.46 21.11
CA ALA A 346 17.10 -29.74 20.87
C ALA A 346 16.46 -28.51 20.21
N PHE A 347 15.94 -28.68 18.99
CA PHE A 347 15.28 -27.60 18.27
C PHE A 347 13.81 -27.51 18.66
N MET A 348 13.37 -26.30 18.98
CA MET A 348 12.04 -26.04 19.52
C MET A 348 11.36 -24.95 18.70
N THR A 349 10.06 -25.12 18.47
CA THR A 349 9.21 -24.12 17.81
C THR A 349 7.95 -23.85 18.63
N ALA A 350 7.48 -22.61 18.60
CA ALA A 350 6.19 -22.22 19.16
C ALA A 350 5.61 -21.08 18.32
N GLY A 351 4.70 -21.43 17.39
CA GLY A 351 4.12 -20.46 16.47
C GLY A 351 5.19 -19.80 15.60
N CYS A 352 5.40 -18.50 15.75
CA CYS A 352 6.43 -17.74 15.03
C CYS A 352 7.83 -17.79 15.67
N LEU A 353 7.97 -18.36 16.88
CA LEU A 353 9.24 -18.45 17.59
C LEU A 353 9.93 -19.77 17.27
N ALA A 354 11.26 -19.73 17.08
CA ALA A 354 12.09 -20.93 17.05
C ALA A 354 13.44 -20.67 17.74
N TRP A 355 13.95 -21.68 18.44
CA TRP A 355 15.20 -21.59 19.19
C TRP A 355 15.83 -22.99 19.32
N ALA A 356 17.12 -23.02 19.65
CA ALA A 356 17.81 -24.22 20.07
C ALA A 356 17.94 -24.26 21.60
N GLU A 357 17.85 -25.45 22.17
CA GLU A 357 18.11 -25.69 23.59
C GLU A 357 19.31 -26.62 23.74
N THR A 358 20.38 -26.11 24.35
CA THR A 358 21.62 -26.85 24.60
C THR A 358 21.84 -26.89 26.11
N HIS A 359 21.89 -28.09 26.71
CA HIS A 359 22.06 -28.27 28.16
C HIS A 359 21.03 -27.51 29.03
N GLY A 360 19.81 -27.29 28.52
CA GLY A 360 18.74 -26.56 29.23
C GLY A 360 18.79 -25.03 29.03
N GLU A 361 19.78 -24.51 28.32
CA GLU A 361 19.91 -23.10 27.97
C GLU A 361 19.34 -22.84 26.57
N CYS A 362 18.49 -21.81 26.46
CA CYS A 362 17.96 -21.36 25.19
C CYS A 362 18.97 -20.46 24.47
N ARG A 363 19.25 -20.75 23.21
CA ARG A 363 20.00 -19.89 22.30
C ARG A 363 19.23 -19.69 21.00
N LEU A 364 19.55 -18.61 20.28
CA LEU A 364 18.99 -18.37 18.95
C LEU A 364 19.40 -19.50 18.00
N LEU A 365 18.58 -19.75 16.99
CA LEU A 365 19.01 -20.59 15.88
C LEU A 365 20.09 -19.86 15.11
N GLU A 366 21.13 -20.60 14.75
CA GLU A 366 22.27 -20.15 13.97
C GLU A 366 22.27 -20.85 12.61
N LEU A 367 23.09 -20.35 11.69
CA LEU A 367 23.20 -20.95 10.35
C LEU A 367 23.64 -22.42 10.41
N ASP A 368 24.47 -22.76 11.39
CA ASP A 368 24.98 -24.10 11.71
C ASP A 368 23.88 -25.10 12.11
N ASP A 369 22.72 -24.59 12.54
CA ASP A 369 21.58 -25.41 12.94
C ASP A 369 20.73 -25.84 11.75
N LEU A 370 20.74 -25.07 10.65
CA LEU A 370 19.90 -25.32 9.48
C LEU A 370 20.09 -26.72 8.86
N PRO A 371 21.30 -27.29 8.73
CA PRO A 371 21.48 -28.64 8.17
C PRO A 371 20.84 -29.75 9.01
N ALA A 372 20.59 -29.51 10.30
CA ALA A 372 19.94 -30.47 11.19
C ALA A 372 18.40 -30.30 11.20
N LEU A 373 17.88 -29.26 10.57
CA LEU A 373 16.47 -28.93 10.47
C LEU A 373 15.94 -29.25 9.07
N LYS A 374 14.67 -29.62 8.98
CA LYS A 374 14.01 -29.64 7.67
C LYS A 374 13.47 -28.24 7.38
N PRO A 375 13.53 -27.79 6.12
CA PRO A 375 12.95 -26.52 5.73
C PRO A 375 11.50 -26.37 6.25
N ASP A 376 10.64 -27.37 6.05
CA ASP A 376 9.21 -27.27 6.40
C ASP A 376 8.92 -27.19 7.91
N ASP A 377 9.89 -27.53 8.75
CA ASP A 377 9.74 -27.53 10.21
C ASP A 377 10.02 -26.14 10.83
N LEU A 378 10.67 -25.23 10.10
CA LEU A 378 11.06 -23.91 10.61
C LEU A 378 10.10 -22.81 10.11
N PRO A 379 9.48 -22.02 11.02
CA PRO A 379 8.70 -20.86 10.64
C PRO A 379 9.52 -19.86 9.83
N GLY A 380 8.94 -19.26 8.78
CA GLY A 380 9.63 -18.26 7.95
C GLY A 380 10.23 -17.11 8.76
N ALA A 381 9.51 -16.61 9.78
CA ALA A 381 10.02 -15.57 10.68
C ALA A 381 11.30 -15.97 11.42
N ALA A 382 11.44 -17.24 11.79
CA ALA A 382 12.66 -17.75 12.43
C ALA A 382 13.82 -17.85 11.45
N LEU A 383 13.57 -18.26 10.20
CA LEU A 383 14.59 -18.23 9.16
C LEU A 383 15.09 -16.81 8.89
N LEU A 384 14.18 -15.82 8.84
CA LEU A 384 14.55 -14.41 8.70
C LEU A 384 15.44 -13.93 9.85
N SER A 385 15.18 -14.38 11.07
CA SER A 385 16.04 -14.14 12.23
C SER A 385 17.43 -14.75 12.05
N VAL A 386 17.54 -16.02 11.64
CA VAL A 386 18.82 -16.68 11.35
C VAL A 386 19.61 -15.87 10.31
N ILE A 387 18.95 -15.46 9.22
CA ILE A 387 19.59 -14.70 8.14
C ILE A 387 20.10 -13.33 8.65
N ARG A 388 19.27 -12.60 9.41
CA ARG A 388 19.63 -11.27 9.93
C ARG A 388 20.77 -11.31 10.94
N ASN A 389 20.84 -12.37 11.74
CA ASN A 389 21.82 -12.50 12.82
C ASN A 389 23.13 -13.18 12.37
N SER A 390 23.15 -13.82 11.20
CA SER A 390 24.38 -14.44 10.67
C SER A 390 25.32 -13.40 10.06
N ALA A 391 26.63 -13.71 10.08
CA ALA A 391 27.62 -12.90 9.39
C ALA A 391 27.36 -12.91 7.87
N PRO A 392 27.52 -11.77 7.15
CA PRO A 392 27.34 -11.74 5.70
C PRO A 392 28.15 -12.82 4.97
N ASP A 393 29.38 -13.08 5.43
CA ASP A 393 30.26 -14.09 4.83
C ASP A 393 29.76 -15.52 4.99
N ASP A 394 29.19 -15.84 6.15
CA ASP A 394 28.59 -17.14 6.40
C ASP A 394 27.35 -17.37 5.53
N LEU A 395 26.53 -16.34 5.35
CA LEU A 395 25.31 -16.43 4.55
C LEU A 395 25.62 -16.87 3.12
N TRP A 396 26.58 -16.22 2.46
CA TRP A 396 26.85 -16.55 1.06
C TRP A 396 27.59 -17.87 0.87
N THR A 397 28.38 -18.30 1.86
CA THR A 397 29.14 -19.56 1.81
C THR A 397 28.36 -20.78 2.26
N ARG A 398 27.38 -20.64 3.16
CA ARG A 398 26.77 -21.78 3.88
C ARG A 398 25.25 -21.89 3.78
N LEU A 399 24.50 -20.81 3.48
CA LEU A 399 23.03 -20.86 3.40
C LEU A 399 22.58 -21.83 2.27
N PRO A 400 21.84 -22.92 2.55
CA PRO A 400 21.44 -23.87 1.51
C PRO A 400 20.27 -23.35 0.64
N ALA A 401 20.21 -23.75 -0.63
CA ALA A 401 19.21 -23.28 -1.60
C ALA A 401 17.75 -23.63 -1.22
N GLU A 402 17.55 -24.79 -0.58
CA GLU A 402 16.25 -25.28 -0.10
C GLU A 402 15.59 -24.36 0.94
N TRP A 403 16.35 -23.48 1.59
CA TRP A 403 15.82 -22.51 2.54
C TRP A 403 15.22 -21.28 1.86
N MET A 404 15.53 -21.04 0.59
CA MET A 404 15.08 -19.86 -0.16
C MET A 404 13.69 -20.06 -0.78
N ARG A 405 12.65 -20.18 0.06
CA ARG A 405 11.31 -20.60 -0.37
C ARG A 405 10.35 -19.47 -0.73
N ASP A 406 10.61 -18.26 -0.27
CA ASP A 406 9.74 -17.12 -0.49
C ASP A 406 10.54 -15.84 -0.76
N LYS A 407 9.86 -14.84 -1.31
CA LYS A 407 10.45 -13.54 -1.64
C LYS A 407 11.00 -12.82 -0.41
N ALA A 408 10.37 -12.96 0.76
CA ALA A 408 10.81 -12.28 1.98
C ALA A 408 12.18 -12.79 2.47
N THR A 409 12.42 -14.10 2.31
CA THR A 409 13.70 -14.75 2.61
C THR A 409 14.80 -14.26 1.65
N PHE A 410 14.48 -14.15 0.36
CA PHE A 410 15.39 -13.52 -0.61
C PHE A 410 15.66 -12.06 -0.27
N ASP A 411 14.63 -11.27 0.02
CA ASP A 411 14.78 -9.87 0.42
C ASP A 411 15.71 -9.74 1.65
N ALA A 412 15.50 -10.55 2.69
CA ALA A 412 16.35 -10.52 3.88
C ALA A 412 17.81 -10.93 3.59
N LEU A 413 18.05 -11.87 2.68
CA LEU A 413 19.41 -12.19 2.23
C LEU A 413 20.03 -11.00 1.48
N LEU A 414 19.28 -10.38 0.57
CA LEU A 414 19.72 -9.23 -0.22
C LEU A 414 19.94 -7.97 0.63
N ASP A 415 19.38 -7.87 1.84
CA ASP A 415 19.71 -6.81 2.80
C ASP A 415 21.11 -6.99 3.41
N ARG A 416 21.66 -8.21 3.35
CA ARG A 416 22.88 -8.58 4.07
C ARG A 416 24.09 -8.73 3.17
N ILE A 417 23.92 -9.04 1.89
CA ILE A 417 25.02 -9.33 0.96
C ILE A 417 25.06 -8.37 -0.23
N ASP A 418 26.27 -8.08 -0.73
CA ASP A 418 26.48 -7.29 -1.95
C ASP A 418 26.27 -8.11 -3.24
N ASP A 419 26.36 -7.47 -4.42
CA ASP A 419 26.09 -8.12 -5.71
C ASP A 419 27.13 -9.20 -6.02
N THR A 420 28.35 -9.03 -5.52
CA THR A 420 29.46 -9.98 -5.69
C THR A 420 29.22 -11.25 -4.89
N ALA A 421 28.87 -11.13 -3.60
CA ALA A 421 28.52 -12.24 -2.73
C ALA A 421 27.24 -12.96 -3.20
N LEU A 422 26.27 -12.20 -3.72
CA LEU A 422 25.06 -12.77 -4.31
C LEU A 422 25.36 -13.61 -5.56
N ARG A 423 26.29 -13.16 -6.42
CA ARG A 423 26.74 -13.94 -7.58
C ARG A 423 27.36 -15.27 -7.12
N ALA A 424 28.24 -15.20 -6.13
CA ALA A 424 28.87 -16.39 -5.55
C ALA A 424 27.85 -17.36 -4.92
N CYS A 425 26.83 -16.84 -4.23
CA CYS A 425 25.70 -17.67 -3.73
C CYS A 425 25.04 -18.44 -4.86
N PHE A 426 24.74 -17.74 -5.95
CA PHE A 426 23.98 -18.28 -7.05
C PHE A 426 24.75 -19.36 -7.81
N GLU A 427 26.02 -19.11 -8.12
CA GLU A 427 26.91 -20.10 -8.74
C GLU A 427 27.07 -21.35 -7.86
N ARG A 428 27.18 -21.17 -6.53
CA ARG A 428 27.21 -22.26 -5.56
C ARG A 428 25.88 -23.04 -5.54
N TRP A 429 24.74 -22.37 -5.53
CA TRP A 429 23.45 -23.04 -5.54
C TRP A 429 23.20 -23.79 -6.85
N GLN A 430 23.62 -23.26 -8.00
CA GLN A 430 23.52 -23.97 -9.26
C GLN A 430 24.36 -25.25 -9.31
N SER A 431 25.51 -25.24 -8.64
CA SER A 431 26.42 -26.39 -8.57
C SER A 431 26.14 -27.34 -7.40
N ALA A 432 25.19 -27.00 -6.52
CA ALA A 432 24.83 -27.81 -5.37
C ALA A 432 24.04 -29.07 -5.78
N SER A 433 24.00 -30.07 -4.89
CA SER A 433 23.20 -31.29 -5.06
C SER A 433 21.69 -31.01 -5.18
N THR A 434 21.23 -29.92 -4.57
CA THR A 434 19.86 -29.41 -4.66
C THR A 434 19.89 -27.97 -5.17
N PRO A 435 19.86 -27.76 -6.50
CA PRO A 435 19.84 -26.42 -7.07
C PRO A 435 18.49 -25.72 -6.83
N LEU A 436 18.48 -24.39 -6.96
CA LEU A 436 17.25 -23.60 -6.90
C LEU A 436 16.24 -24.14 -7.92
N SER A 437 15.01 -24.38 -7.47
CA SER A 437 13.89 -24.71 -8.36
C SER A 437 13.57 -23.52 -9.28
N LYS A 438 12.84 -23.76 -10.37
CA LYS A 438 12.41 -22.68 -11.28
C LYS A 438 11.62 -21.60 -10.55
N ASP A 439 10.75 -21.98 -9.62
CA ASP A 439 9.96 -21.03 -8.84
C ASP A 439 10.84 -20.18 -7.92
N GLN A 440 11.85 -20.79 -7.29
CA GLN A 440 12.81 -20.06 -6.46
C GLN A 440 13.68 -19.11 -7.29
N GLN A 441 14.05 -19.50 -8.52
CA GLN A 441 14.76 -18.62 -9.45
C GLN A 441 13.92 -17.39 -9.83
N VAL A 442 12.60 -17.58 -10.05
CA VAL A 442 11.67 -16.46 -10.29
C VAL A 442 11.59 -15.54 -9.06
N LEU A 443 11.43 -16.10 -7.86
CA LEU A 443 11.38 -15.31 -6.61
C LEU A 443 12.68 -14.52 -6.36
N LEU A 444 13.84 -15.12 -6.64
CA LEU A 444 15.13 -14.43 -6.58
C LEU A 444 15.16 -13.25 -7.55
N MET A 445 14.72 -13.45 -8.80
CA MET A 445 14.67 -12.38 -9.79
C MET A 445 13.74 -11.25 -9.37
N GLU A 446 12.55 -11.56 -8.87
CA GLU A 446 11.61 -10.57 -8.36
C GLU A 446 12.21 -9.75 -7.20
N ALA A 447 12.93 -10.39 -6.29
CA ALA A 447 13.59 -9.72 -5.17
C ALA A 447 14.76 -8.82 -5.64
N VAL A 448 15.58 -9.29 -6.57
CA VAL A 448 16.71 -8.53 -7.14
C VAL A 448 16.23 -7.31 -7.93
N LEU A 449 15.26 -7.50 -8.83
CA LEU A 449 14.68 -6.42 -9.64
C LEU A 449 13.93 -5.41 -8.77
N GLY A 450 13.16 -5.88 -7.78
CA GLY A 450 12.44 -5.01 -6.84
C GLY A 450 13.35 -4.08 -6.04
N ARG A 451 14.63 -4.42 -5.90
CA ARG A 451 15.64 -3.61 -5.21
C ARG A 451 16.51 -2.78 -6.16
N GLY A 452 16.25 -2.82 -7.46
CA GLY A 452 17.07 -2.16 -8.47
C GLY A 452 18.50 -2.70 -8.54
N ARG A 453 18.74 -3.94 -8.08
CA ARG A 453 20.04 -4.60 -8.10
C ARG A 453 20.14 -5.49 -9.35
N GLY A 454 21.35 -5.90 -9.72
CA GLY A 454 21.54 -6.96 -10.73
C GLY A 454 22.28 -6.56 -12.01
N ALA A 455 22.68 -5.30 -12.21
CA ALA A 455 23.51 -4.94 -13.37
C ALA A 455 24.79 -5.81 -13.45
N ALA A 456 25.43 -6.10 -12.31
CA ALA A 456 26.65 -6.91 -12.22
C ALA A 456 26.43 -8.43 -12.17
N LEU A 457 25.22 -8.90 -11.77
CA LEU A 457 24.88 -10.33 -11.75
C LEU A 457 24.68 -10.89 -13.15
N PHE A 458 24.29 -10.04 -14.10
CA PHE A 458 23.77 -10.47 -15.40
C PHE A 458 24.65 -10.03 -16.59
N GLU A 459 25.86 -9.50 -16.33
CA GLU A 459 26.87 -9.26 -17.37
C GLU A 459 27.43 -10.60 -17.87
N GLY A 460 26.98 -11.04 -19.06
CA GLY A 460 27.51 -12.18 -19.81
C GLY A 460 26.55 -13.36 -20.00
N GLU A 461 25.65 -13.63 -19.05
CA GLU A 461 24.69 -14.75 -19.10
C GLU A 461 23.22 -14.34 -19.28
N THR A 462 22.96 -13.07 -19.60
CA THR A 462 21.62 -12.52 -19.84
C THR A 462 20.83 -13.35 -20.88
N LEU A 463 21.52 -13.96 -21.85
CA LEU A 463 20.95 -14.80 -22.91
C LEU A 463 20.50 -16.19 -22.45
N ALA A 464 21.10 -16.79 -21.43
CA ALA A 464 20.71 -18.11 -20.91
C ALA A 464 19.53 -17.98 -19.93
N TRP A 465 19.51 -16.92 -19.13
CA TRP A 465 18.44 -16.64 -18.18
C TRP A 465 17.19 -16.06 -18.85
N GLN A 466 17.33 -15.27 -19.91
CA GLN A 466 16.22 -14.93 -20.81
C GLN A 466 15.58 -16.16 -21.47
N ARG A 467 16.29 -17.29 -21.59
CA ARG A 467 15.73 -18.56 -22.13
C ARG A 467 14.98 -19.37 -21.07
N LEU A 468 15.27 -19.19 -19.78
CA LEU A 468 14.61 -19.92 -18.68
C LEU A 468 13.31 -19.24 -18.22
N THR A 469 13.23 -17.91 -18.35
CA THR A 469 12.04 -17.12 -17.99
C THR A 469 11.06 -16.91 -19.15
N ARG A 470 11.44 -17.26 -20.39
CA ARG A 470 10.54 -17.16 -21.56
C ARG A 470 9.96 -18.53 -21.91
N PRO A 471 8.61 -18.70 -21.95
CA PRO A 471 8.04 -19.80 -22.70
C PRO A 471 8.48 -19.68 -24.17
N HIS A 472 8.87 -20.80 -24.78
CA HIS A 472 9.68 -20.94 -26.00
C HIS A 472 9.13 -20.36 -27.34
N LEU A 473 8.52 -19.17 -27.39
CA LEU A 473 7.99 -18.58 -28.63
C LEU A 473 8.20 -17.05 -28.75
N HIS A 474 9.27 -16.48 -28.19
CA HIS A 474 9.45 -15.02 -28.14
C HIS A 474 10.80 -14.48 -28.60
N ASP A 475 11.65 -15.27 -29.27
CA ASP A 475 12.89 -14.72 -29.81
C ASP A 475 12.77 -14.36 -31.30
N ALA A 476 13.53 -13.33 -31.71
CA ALA A 476 13.68 -12.97 -33.11
C ALA A 476 14.18 -14.15 -33.97
N GLY A 477 14.79 -15.17 -33.36
CA GLY A 477 15.19 -16.42 -34.02
C GLY A 477 14.02 -17.24 -34.53
N SER A 478 12.93 -17.31 -33.77
CA SER A 478 11.70 -18.05 -34.11
C SER A 478 10.94 -17.37 -35.24
N LEU A 479 10.86 -16.03 -35.21
CA LEU A 479 10.31 -15.24 -36.33
C LEU A 479 11.18 -15.36 -37.59
N ARG A 480 12.51 -15.31 -37.45
CA ARG A 480 13.45 -15.57 -38.55
C ARG A 480 13.30 -16.98 -39.12
N MET A 481 13.01 -17.98 -38.28
CA MET A 481 12.80 -19.37 -38.72
C MET A 481 11.51 -19.50 -39.54
N LEU A 482 10.38 -19.00 -39.04
CA LEU A 482 9.11 -18.96 -39.77
C LEU A 482 9.26 -18.24 -41.11
N TYR A 483 10.03 -17.15 -41.12
CA TYR A 483 10.32 -16.39 -42.31
C TYR A 483 11.18 -17.16 -43.32
N ARG A 484 12.25 -17.83 -42.87
CA ARG A 484 13.06 -18.71 -43.72
C ARG A 484 12.24 -19.86 -44.31
N GLN A 485 11.34 -20.44 -43.52
CA GLN A 485 10.42 -21.48 -43.99
C GLN A 485 9.47 -20.93 -45.06
N ARG A 486 8.95 -19.71 -44.90
CA ARG A 486 8.12 -19.04 -45.91
C ARG A 486 8.88 -18.72 -47.19
N GLN A 487 10.13 -18.26 -47.09
CA GLN A 487 11.00 -18.00 -48.25
C GLN A 487 11.40 -19.29 -48.98
N ALA A 488 11.64 -20.37 -48.24
CA ALA A 488 11.91 -21.68 -48.80
C ALA A 488 10.67 -22.36 -49.42
N GLY A 489 9.51 -21.69 -49.44
CA GLY A 489 8.24 -22.23 -49.93
C GLY A 489 7.63 -23.33 -49.04
N GLN A 490 8.18 -23.53 -47.84
CA GLN A 490 7.75 -24.56 -46.88
C GLN A 490 6.49 -24.14 -46.10
N LEU A 491 6.16 -22.86 -46.09
CA LEU A 491 4.92 -22.33 -45.54
C LEU A 491 4.14 -21.61 -46.64
N THR A 492 2.83 -21.88 -46.71
CA THR A 492 1.90 -21.04 -47.48
C THR A 492 1.72 -19.70 -46.79
N SER A 493 1.28 -18.67 -47.52
CA SER A 493 0.96 -17.34 -46.93
C SER A 493 -0.02 -17.45 -45.76
N THR A 494 -1.03 -18.30 -45.89
CA THR A 494 -2.02 -18.56 -44.83
C THR A 494 -1.37 -19.23 -43.60
N ALA A 495 -0.57 -20.28 -43.79
CA ALA A 495 0.10 -20.97 -42.68
C ALA A 495 1.15 -20.10 -41.98
N PHE A 496 1.80 -19.21 -42.74
CA PHE A 496 2.72 -18.21 -42.20
C PHE A 496 1.96 -17.15 -41.37
N GLY A 497 0.84 -16.63 -41.87
CA GLY A 497 -0.03 -15.70 -41.14
C GLY A 497 -0.58 -16.28 -39.84
N GLU A 498 -1.04 -17.54 -39.85
CA GLU A 498 -1.49 -18.25 -38.65
C GLU A 498 -0.36 -18.47 -37.63
N SER A 499 0.85 -18.77 -38.10
CA SER A 499 2.01 -18.98 -37.24
C SER A 499 2.50 -17.68 -36.61
N LEU A 500 2.45 -16.56 -37.35
CA LEU A 500 2.69 -15.22 -36.83
C LEU A 500 1.62 -14.80 -35.81
N ALA A 501 0.35 -15.07 -36.09
CA ALA A 501 -0.75 -14.79 -35.16
C ALA A 501 -0.57 -15.55 -33.84
N LYS A 502 -0.20 -16.84 -33.89
CA LYS A 502 0.11 -17.65 -32.70
C LYS A 502 1.30 -17.08 -31.92
N ALA A 503 2.36 -16.68 -32.60
CA ALA A 503 3.54 -16.07 -31.96
C ALA A 503 3.19 -14.73 -31.29
N TRP A 504 2.35 -13.91 -31.93
CA TRP A 504 1.84 -12.65 -31.38
C TRP A 504 0.94 -12.87 -30.16
N THR A 505 -0.04 -13.78 -30.25
CA THR A 505 -0.93 -14.13 -29.13
C THR A 505 -0.13 -14.63 -27.93
N ALA A 506 0.86 -15.50 -28.15
CA ALA A 506 1.73 -15.98 -27.10
C ALA A 506 2.55 -14.83 -26.48
N ALA A 507 3.09 -13.91 -27.31
CA ALA A 507 3.87 -12.76 -26.84
C ALA A 507 3.01 -11.80 -26.01
N GLN A 508 1.77 -11.56 -26.41
CA GLN A 508 0.83 -10.76 -25.62
C GLN A 508 0.48 -11.43 -24.29
N GLN A 509 0.25 -12.74 -24.26
CA GLN A 509 -0.02 -13.46 -23.00
C GLN A 509 1.17 -13.40 -22.05
N ALA A 510 2.40 -13.55 -22.56
CA ALA A 510 3.62 -13.41 -21.77
C ALA A 510 3.83 -11.97 -21.27
N GLY A 511 3.66 -10.97 -22.14
CA GLY A 511 3.77 -9.55 -21.77
C GLY A 511 2.70 -9.09 -20.79
N VAL A 512 1.47 -9.61 -20.87
CA VAL A 512 0.40 -9.36 -19.89
C VAL A 512 0.73 -10.01 -18.54
N LEU A 513 1.31 -11.22 -18.52
CA LEU A 513 1.75 -11.86 -17.28
C LEU A 513 2.94 -11.12 -16.65
N ASP A 514 3.89 -10.64 -17.45
CA ASP A 514 5.03 -9.84 -16.96
C ASP A 514 4.58 -8.45 -16.46
N LEU A 515 3.60 -7.81 -17.13
CA LEU A 515 3.01 -6.56 -16.66
C LEU A 515 2.18 -6.74 -15.39
N LEU A 516 1.49 -7.86 -15.24
CA LEU A 516 0.79 -8.22 -14.00
C LEU A 516 1.77 -8.54 -12.85
N ARG A 517 2.97 -9.06 -13.17
CA ARG A 517 4.05 -9.33 -12.21
C ARG A 517 4.83 -8.07 -11.79
N VAL A 518 5.03 -7.12 -12.71
CA VAL A 518 5.73 -5.84 -12.46
C VAL A 518 4.78 -4.76 -11.91
N SER A 519 3.47 -5.00 -11.88
CA SER A 519 2.49 -4.09 -11.29
C SER A 519 2.67 -3.99 -9.77
N MET A 520 3.28 -2.90 -9.32
CA MET A 520 3.23 -2.45 -7.92
C MET A 520 1.77 -2.38 -7.45
N PRO A 521 1.45 -2.70 -6.17
CA PRO A 521 0.12 -2.48 -5.63
C PRO A 521 -0.20 -0.97 -5.69
N GLY A 522 -1.06 -0.57 -6.62
CA GLY A 522 -1.46 0.84 -6.77
C GLY A 522 -1.46 1.38 -8.21
N SER A 523 -0.97 0.64 -9.20
CA SER A 523 -0.97 1.13 -10.59
C SER A 523 -2.39 1.34 -11.11
N SER A 524 -2.63 2.54 -11.68
CA SER A 524 -3.90 2.90 -12.28
C SER A 524 -4.17 2.06 -13.53
N LEU A 525 -5.44 1.94 -13.93
CA LEU A 525 -5.82 1.21 -15.13
C LEU A 525 -5.10 1.78 -16.38
N ASP A 526 -4.87 3.09 -16.40
CA ASP A 526 -4.22 3.81 -17.50
C ASP A 526 -2.72 3.49 -17.59
N GLU A 527 -2.02 3.30 -16.46
CA GLU A 527 -0.60 2.90 -16.43
C GLU A 527 -0.41 1.47 -16.96
N ARG A 528 -1.34 0.55 -16.65
CA ARG A 528 -1.31 -0.81 -17.18
C ARG A 528 -1.56 -0.84 -18.68
N HIS A 529 -2.48 -0.01 -19.17
CA HIS A 529 -2.73 0.14 -20.61
C HIS A 529 -1.53 0.74 -21.35
N TYR A 530 -0.89 1.76 -20.79
CA TYR A 530 0.30 2.39 -21.36
C TYR A 530 1.47 1.40 -21.48
N ALA A 531 1.72 0.62 -20.43
CA ALA A 531 2.81 -0.35 -20.41
C ALA A 531 2.56 -1.54 -21.37
N SER A 532 1.31 -1.98 -21.51
CA SER A 532 0.89 -2.94 -22.55
C SER A 532 1.09 -2.39 -23.98
N GLY A 533 0.81 -1.10 -24.19
CA GLY A 533 1.07 -0.40 -25.46
C GLY A 533 2.56 -0.33 -25.80
N GLN A 534 3.43 -0.03 -24.83
CA GLN A 534 4.88 0.02 -25.05
C GLN A 534 5.46 -1.37 -25.38
N PHE A 535 4.98 -2.43 -24.72
CA PHE A 535 5.40 -3.79 -25.04
C PHE A 535 5.00 -4.21 -26.46
N ALA A 536 3.76 -3.94 -26.87
CA ALA A 536 3.28 -4.20 -28.21
C ALA A 536 4.12 -3.46 -29.27
N LYS A 537 4.40 -2.17 -29.02
CA LYS A 537 5.26 -1.35 -29.87
C LYS A 537 6.67 -1.95 -30.01
N GLN A 538 7.29 -2.34 -28.89
CA GLN A 538 8.64 -2.91 -28.90
C GLN A 538 8.70 -4.24 -29.66
N TRP A 539 7.74 -5.15 -29.43
CA TRP A 539 7.69 -6.42 -30.17
C TRP A 539 7.55 -6.20 -31.68
N LEU A 540 6.70 -5.24 -32.08
CA LEU A 540 6.51 -4.89 -33.49
C LEU A 540 7.76 -4.26 -34.11
N CYS A 541 8.49 -3.42 -33.36
CA CYS A 541 9.77 -2.89 -33.80
C CYS A 541 10.82 -4.00 -33.97
N GLU A 542 10.93 -4.93 -33.03
CA GLU A 542 11.85 -6.06 -33.10
C GLU A 542 11.48 -7.03 -34.24
N ALA A 543 10.19 -7.29 -34.44
CA ALA A 543 9.69 -8.06 -35.58
C ALA A 543 10.00 -7.37 -36.91
N ALA A 544 9.73 -6.07 -37.02
CA ALA A 544 10.04 -5.27 -38.21
C ALA A 544 11.54 -5.22 -38.50
N GLN A 545 12.38 -5.09 -37.46
CA GLN A 545 13.84 -5.09 -37.60
C GLN A 545 14.40 -6.47 -37.96
N ALA A 546 13.80 -7.55 -37.45
CA ALA A 546 14.12 -8.91 -37.88
C ALA A 546 13.73 -9.12 -39.35
N LEU A 547 12.58 -8.59 -39.79
CA LEU A 547 12.11 -8.65 -41.17
C LEU A 547 12.94 -7.78 -42.12
N SER A 548 13.44 -6.61 -41.70
CA SER A 548 14.24 -5.72 -42.55
C SER A 548 15.66 -6.22 -42.82
N SER A 549 16.18 -7.12 -41.98
CA SER A 549 17.51 -7.74 -42.15
C SER A 549 17.60 -8.79 -43.27
N THR A 550 16.50 -9.05 -43.99
CA THR A 550 16.42 -9.93 -45.17
C THR A 550 15.44 -9.32 -46.19
N PRO A 551 15.78 -9.17 -47.48
CA PRO A 551 14.95 -8.42 -48.44
C PRO A 551 13.59 -9.12 -48.67
N PRO A 552 12.42 -8.45 -48.53
CA PRO A 552 11.15 -9.17 -48.44
C PRO A 552 10.37 -9.34 -49.76
N GLN A 553 9.68 -10.49 -49.82
CA GLN A 553 8.39 -10.70 -50.49
C GLN A 553 7.30 -11.00 -49.43
N VAL A 554 7.21 -10.21 -48.37
CA VAL A 554 6.09 -10.29 -47.41
C VAL A 554 5.27 -9.03 -47.53
N THR A 555 3.98 -9.20 -47.76
CA THR A 555 3.06 -8.10 -48.00
C THR A 555 2.56 -7.51 -46.68
N ILE A 556 2.29 -6.19 -46.66
CA ILE A 556 1.67 -5.51 -45.50
C ILE A 556 0.33 -6.15 -45.13
N GLN A 557 -0.35 -6.75 -46.11
CA GLN A 557 -1.60 -7.47 -45.92
C GLN A 557 -1.43 -8.73 -45.06
N GLU A 558 -0.38 -9.53 -45.28
CA GLU A 558 -0.08 -10.72 -44.46
C GLU A 558 0.24 -10.35 -42.99
N ILE A 559 0.91 -9.21 -42.76
CA ILE A 559 1.19 -8.70 -41.41
C ILE A 559 -0.09 -8.23 -40.74
N SER A 560 -0.96 -7.53 -41.48
CA SER A 560 -2.23 -7.01 -40.98
C SER A 560 -3.22 -8.13 -40.62
N GLU A 561 -3.29 -9.17 -41.45
CA GLU A 561 -4.12 -10.36 -41.21
C GLU A 561 -3.65 -11.17 -39.99
N ALA A 562 -2.33 -11.28 -39.78
CA ALA A 562 -1.76 -11.95 -38.61
C ALA A 562 -2.07 -11.20 -37.30
N ILE A 563 -1.95 -9.86 -37.29
CA ILE A 563 -2.30 -9.02 -36.15
C ILE A 563 -3.81 -9.11 -35.88
N GLY A 564 -4.65 -8.98 -36.92
CA GLY A 564 -6.10 -9.10 -36.79
C GLY A 564 -6.55 -10.44 -36.20
N SER A 565 -5.98 -11.54 -36.70
CA SER A 565 -6.32 -12.90 -36.27
C SER A 565 -5.86 -13.20 -34.84
N GLY A 566 -4.63 -12.80 -34.47
CA GLY A 566 -4.10 -13.03 -33.12
C GLY A 566 -4.84 -12.24 -32.04
N THR A 567 -5.33 -11.05 -32.39
CA THR A 567 -6.10 -10.19 -31.46
C THR A 567 -7.53 -10.70 -31.26
N HIS A 568 -8.14 -11.32 -32.28
CA HIS A 568 -9.45 -11.98 -32.19
C HIS A 568 -9.44 -13.27 -31.35
N ALA A 569 -8.33 -14.02 -31.38
CA ALA A 569 -8.19 -15.23 -30.56
C ALA A 569 -8.19 -14.92 -29.04
N LEU A 570 -7.74 -13.73 -28.65
CA LEU A 570 -7.73 -13.28 -27.25
C LEU A 570 -9.09 -12.77 -26.77
N SER A 571 -9.84 -12.07 -27.63
CA SER A 571 -11.17 -11.55 -27.28
C SER A 571 -12.23 -12.64 -27.17
N SER A 572 -12.05 -13.78 -27.84
CA SER A 572 -12.96 -14.93 -27.76
C SER A 572 -12.68 -15.88 -26.58
N GLY A 573 -11.46 -15.86 -26.01
CA GLY A 573 -11.06 -16.68 -24.86
C GLY A 573 -11.23 -16.01 -23.48
N ALA A 574 -11.33 -14.68 -23.42
CA ALA A 574 -11.60 -13.97 -22.17
C ALA A 574 -13.10 -14.06 -21.83
N SER A 575 -13.42 -14.46 -20.58
CA SER A 575 -14.76 -14.37 -20.01
C SER A 575 -15.43 -13.04 -20.40
N LYS A 576 -16.72 -13.10 -20.75
CA LYS A 576 -17.58 -11.98 -21.19
C LYS A 576 -17.57 -10.73 -20.28
N GLU A 577 -16.92 -10.78 -19.12
CA GLU A 577 -16.90 -9.70 -18.13
C GLU A 577 -15.70 -8.74 -18.23
N ASN A 578 -14.62 -9.04 -18.98
CA ASN A 578 -13.47 -8.13 -19.11
C ASN A 578 -13.10 -7.83 -20.58
N GLY A 579 -14.09 -7.50 -21.40
CA GLY A 579 -13.89 -7.09 -22.79
C GLY A 579 -13.33 -5.67 -22.91
N ASN A 580 -12.03 -5.49 -22.70
CA ASN A 580 -11.33 -4.25 -23.05
C ASN A 580 -10.15 -4.55 -23.99
N PHE A 581 -10.38 -4.26 -25.26
CA PHE A 581 -9.41 -4.34 -26.35
C PHE A 581 -8.45 -3.15 -26.26
N ASN A 582 -7.13 -3.35 -26.36
CA ASN A 582 -6.14 -2.29 -26.18
C ASN A 582 -5.95 -1.47 -27.48
N TYR A 583 -6.90 -0.58 -27.75
CA TYR A 583 -6.97 0.26 -28.96
C TYR A 583 -5.82 1.25 -29.13
N HIS A 584 -5.20 1.69 -28.02
CA HIS A 584 -4.06 2.62 -28.05
C HIS A 584 -2.83 1.98 -28.72
N ALA A 585 -2.57 0.69 -28.46
CA ALA A 585 -1.43 -0.02 -29.05
C ALA A 585 -1.49 -0.11 -30.58
N VAL A 586 -2.69 -0.29 -31.15
CA VAL A 586 -2.90 -0.39 -32.60
C VAL A 586 -2.75 0.98 -33.26
N LEU A 587 -3.29 2.03 -32.65
CA LEU A 587 -3.19 3.40 -33.18
C LEU A 587 -1.75 3.94 -33.05
N ASP A 588 -1.06 3.66 -31.95
CA ASP A 588 0.36 4.01 -31.76
C ASP A 588 1.27 3.23 -32.73
N THR A 589 0.91 1.99 -33.06
CA THR A 589 1.61 1.18 -34.09
C THR A 589 1.42 1.78 -35.49
N ILE A 590 0.20 2.15 -35.85
CA ILE A 590 -0.10 2.82 -37.13
C ILE A 590 0.64 4.15 -37.19
N SER A 591 0.68 4.89 -36.07
CA SER A 591 1.41 6.16 -35.97
C SER A 591 2.93 5.96 -36.06
N ALA A 592 3.49 4.92 -35.45
CA ALA A 592 4.91 4.58 -35.50
C ALA A 592 5.37 4.07 -36.88
N LEU A 593 4.49 3.35 -37.62
CA LEU A 593 4.72 2.99 -39.02
C LEU A 593 4.61 4.21 -39.95
N ARG A 594 3.85 5.23 -39.54
CA ARG A 594 3.63 6.50 -40.27
C ARG A 594 4.71 7.55 -40.01
N SER A 595 5.31 7.58 -38.82
CA SER A 595 6.47 8.40 -38.49
C SER A 595 7.74 7.63 -38.87
N ASN A 596 8.42 8.01 -39.97
CA ASN A 596 9.69 7.44 -40.45
C ASN A 596 10.86 7.50 -39.43
N GLN A 597 10.73 6.90 -38.25
CA GLN A 597 11.80 6.74 -37.25
C GLN A 597 12.42 5.33 -37.25
N VAL A 598 11.99 4.45 -38.15
CA VAL A 598 12.80 3.29 -38.55
C VAL A 598 13.65 3.76 -39.72
N VAL A 599 14.96 3.90 -39.52
CA VAL A 599 15.91 4.17 -40.60
C VAL A 599 15.92 2.92 -41.50
N TRP A 600 15.14 2.94 -42.57
CA TRP A 600 15.20 1.93 -43.62
C TRP A 600 16.50 2.15 -44.39
N GLY A 601 17.50 1.30 -44.13
CA GLY A 601 18.70 1.26 -44.94
C GLY A 601 18.36 0.90 -46.39
N ASN A 602 18.70 1.82 -47.30
CA ASN A 602 18.53 1.83 -48.76
C ASN A 602 17.21 2.45 -49.29
N SER A 603 17.42 3.59 -49.96
CA SER A 603 16.49 4.68 -50.26
C SER A 603 15.63 4.52 -51.52
N GLN A 604 15.08 3.33 -51.79
CA GLN A 604 14.21 3.13 -52.97
C GLN A 604 12.85 2.45 -52.69
N GLN A 605 12.58 2.00 -51.47
CA GLN A 605 11.28 1.39 -51.11
C GLN A 605 10.40 2.27 -50.19
N ALA A 606 10.88 3.43 -49.74
CA ALA A 606 10.12 4.36 -48.90
C ALA A 606 8.98 5.10 -49.65
N HIS A 607 8.89 4.97 -50.98
CA HIS A 607 7.90 5.65 -51.81
C HIS A 607 6.60 4.85 -52.06
N ASP A 608 6.48 3.62 -51.56
CA ASP A 608 5.33 2.76 -51.85
C ASP A 608 4.26 2.70 -50.75
N PHE A 609 4.38 3.45 -49.66
CA PHE A 609 3.26 3.58 -48.71
C PHE A 609 2.25 4.63 -49.22
N ARG A 610 1.34 4.20 -50.09
CA ARG A 610 0.31 5.07 -50.70
C ARG A 610 -0.90 5.26 -49.77
N PRO A 611 -1.61 6.41 -49.85
CA PRO A 611 -2.86 6.66 -49.12
C PRO A 611 -3.92 5.57 -49.28
N GLU A 612 -3.89 4.86 -50.41
CA GLU A 612 -4.74 3.70 -50.68
C GLU A 612 -4.63 2.60 -49.60
N HIS A 613 -3.45 2.39 -49.00
CA HIS A 613 -3.20 1.38 -47.97
C HIS A 613 -3.85 1.70 -46.61
N ALA A 614 -3.91 2.98 -46.24
CA ALA A 614 -4.66 3.42 -45.06
C ALA A 614 -6.18 3.25 -45.29
N SER A 615 -6.64 3.47 -46.51
CA SER A 615 -8.05 3.24 -46.90
C SER A 615 -8.44 1.75 -46.84
N VAL A 616 -7.53 0.83 -47.17
CA VAL A 616 -7.76 -0.63 -47.10
C VAL A 616 -7.87 -1.12 -45.65
N LEU A 617 -7.04 -0.59 -44.74
CA LEU A 617 -7.13 -0.87 -43.31
C LEU A 617 -8.46 -0.33 -42.72
N LEU A 618 -8.82 0.91 -43.05
CA LEU A 618 -10.09 1.52 -42.62
C LEU A 618 -11.32 0.82 -43.20
N ARG A 619 -11.30 0.40 -44.48
CA ARG A 619 -12.36 -0.41 -45.09
C ARG A 619 -12.49 -1.77 -44.44
N SER A 620 -11.37 -2.45 -44.15
CA SER A 620 -11.40 -3.73 -43.41
C SER A 620 -12.06 -3.59 -42.02
N PHE A 621 -11.88 -2.45 -41.34
CA PHE A 621 -12.54 -2.17 -40.05
C PHE A 621 -14.03 -1.83 -40.20
N LEU A 622 -14.43 -1.16 -41.28
CA LEU A 622 -15.83 -0.84 -41.60
C LEU A 622 -16.62 -2.08 -42.07
N ASP A 623 -15.99 -2.95 -42.87
CA ASP A 623 -16.58 -4.21 -43.33
C ASP A 623 -16.81 -5.21 -42.19
N LEU A 624 -15.98 -5.16 -41.14
CA LEU A 624 -16.20 -5.92 -39.91
C LEU A 624 -17.44 -5.44 -39.13
N ASP A 625 -17.80 -4.14 -39.17
CA ASP A 625 -19.01 -3.59 -38.53
C ASP A 625 -20.28 -3.90 -39.32
N ALA A 626 -20.20 -3.78 -40.66
CA ALA A 626 -21.32 -4.06 -41.56
C ALA A 626 -21.83 -5.51 -41.45
N GLN A 627 -20.99 -6.42 -40.97
CA GLN A 627 -21.34 -7.82 -40.68
C GLN A 627 -22.04 -8.03 -39.32
N GLY A 628 -22.45 -6.94 -38.63
CA GLY A 628 -23.15 -7.00 -37.34
C GLY A 628 -22.27 -7.41 -36.16
N ARG A 629 -20.94 -7.35 -36.33
CA ARG A 629 -19.96 -7.57 -35.26
C ARG A 629 -19.58 -6.22 -34.69
N SER A 630 -19.52 -6.08 -33.36
CA SER A 630 -19.20 -4.79 -32.72
C SER A 630 -17.88 -4.23 -33.23
N SER A 631 -17.90 -3.18 -34.08
CA SER A 631 -16.65 -2.63 -34.58
C SER A 631 -15.98 -1.67 -33.59
N PRO A 632 -14.66 -1.49 -33.74
CA PRO A 632 -13.88 -0.48 -33.03
C PRO A 632 -14.46 0.94 -33.14
N LEU A 633 -15.09 1.29 -34.27
CA LEU A 633 -15.59 2.64 -34.54
C LEU A 633 -16.83 2.95 -33.72
N SER A 634 -17.78 2.02 -33.63
CA SER A 634 -19.04 2.21 -32.90
C SER A 634 -18.85 2.23 -31.37
N TYR A 635 -17.77 1.64 -30.84
CA TYR A 635 -17.33 1.80 -29.44
C TYR A 635 -16.62 3.15 -29.19
N PHE A 636 -15.71 3.56 -30.09
CA PHE A 636 -15.01 4.84 -30.02
C PHE A 636 -15.99 6.03 -29.98
N TRP A 637 -17.03 6.01 -30.83
CA TRP A 637 -18.06 7.06 -30.88
C TRP A 637 -18.90 7.16 -29.60
N ARG A 638 -19.17 6.05 -28.91
CA ARG A 638 -19.91 6.06 -27.64
C ARG A 638 -19.12 6.67 -26.48
N HIS A 639 -17.79 6.65 -26.54
CA HIS A 639 -16.92 7.05 -25.43
C HIS A 639 -16.19 8.38 -25.65
N ALA A 640 -15.99 8.81 -26.90
CA ALA A 640 -15.53 10.16 -27.24
C ALA A 640 -16.48 11.26 -26.69
N ARG A 641 -17.74 10.91 -26.39
CA ARG A 641 -18.76 11.80 -25.82
C ARG A 641 -18.40 12.36 -24.42
N TYR A 642 -17.46 11.75 -23.69
CA TYR A 642 -17.19 12.03 -22.27
C TYR A 642 -15.79 12.57 -21.94
N LYS A 643 -14.83 12.62 -22.89
CA LYS A 643 -13.45 13.07 -22.62
C LYS A 643 -12.91 14.00 -23.70
N SER A 644 -12.35 15.15 -23.29
CA SER A 644 -11.83 16.21 -24.19
C SER A 644 -10.63 15.78 -25.03
N SER A 645 -9.80 14.87 -24.53
CA SER A 645 -8.63 14.34 -25.25
C SER A 645 -9.00 13.50 -26.48
N LEU A 646 -10.12 12.76 -26.42
CA LEU A 646 -10.63 11.95 -27.54
C LEU A 646 -11.19 12.84 -28.66
N PHE A 647 -11.71 14.02 -28.31
CA PHE A 647 -12.25 14.97 -29.26
C PHE A 647 -11.15 15.62 -30.12
N LYS A 648 -10.02 16.00 -29.50
CA LYS A 648 -8.87 16.56 -30.20
C LYS A 648 -8.24 15.55 -31.18
N MET A 649 -8.15 14.28 -30.77
CA MET A 649 -7.66 13.20 -31.63
C MET A 649 -8.57 12.93 -32.84
N LEU A 650 -9.89 13.01 -32.63
CA LEU A 650 -10.87 12.90 -33.73
C LEU A 650 -10.73 14.07 -34.70
N GLU A 651 -10.55 15.29 -34.19
CA GLU A 651 -10.34 16.49 -35.00
C GLU A 651 -9.09 16.37 -35.88
N GLU A 652 -7.96 15.97 -35.30
CA GLU A 652 -6.69 15.76 -36.02
C GLU A 652 -6.81 14.66 -37.09
N THR A 653 -7.60 13.61 -36.81
CA THR A 653 -7.86 12.51 -37.75
C THR A 653 -8.72 12.96 -38.92
N LEU A 654 -9.79 13.73 -38.67
CA LEU A 654 -10.68 14.24 -39.72
C LEU A 654 -9.96 15.29 -40.59
N GLN A 655 -9.16 16.17 -39.99
CA GLN A 655 -8.32 17.14 -40.73
C GLN A 655 -7.32 16.43 -41.65
N ALA A 656 -6.71 15.33 -41.18
CA ALA A 656 -5.84 14.52 -42.02
C ALA A 656 -6.61 13.90 -43.20
N LEU A 657 -7.79 13.32 -42.97
CA LEU A 657 -8.58 12.69 -44.05
C LEU A 657 -8.97 13.69 -45.15
N VAL A 658 -9.37 14.92 -44.77
CA VAL A 658 -9.67 15.99 -45.74
C VAL A 658 -8.40 16.42 -46.49
N LYS A 659 -7.28 16.62 -45.78
CA LYS A 659 -5.99 17.01 -46.38
C LYS A 659 -5.49 16.00 -47.42
N TYR A 660 -5.87 14.73 -47.31
CA TYR A 660 -5.40 13.64 -48.17
C TYR A 660 -6.45 13.11 -49.14
N GLY A 661 -7.47 13.92 -49.47
CA GLY A 661 -8.32 13.70 -50.63
C GLY A 661 -9.53 12.79 -50.41
N CYS A 662 -9.88 12.49 -49.16
CA CYS A 662 -11.13 11.80 -48.85
C CYS A 662 -12.30 12.72 -49.25
N ASN A 663 -13.19 12.23 -50.12
CA ASN A 663 -14.26 13.08 -50.64
C ASN A 663 -15.40 13.22 -49.62
N TRP A 664 -16.23 14.25 -49.80
CA TRP A 664 -17.25 14.60 -48.82
C TRP A 664 -18.30 13.50 -48.61
N SER A 665 -18.63 12.70 -49.63
CA SER A 665 -19.54 11.56 -49.48
C SER A 665 -18.98 10.48 -48.56
N GLU A 666 -17.67 10.25 -48.57
CA GLU A 666 -17.00 9.29 -47.68
C GLU A 666 -16.98 9.80 -46.23
N LEU A 667 -16.69 11.07 -46.02
CA LEU A 667 -16.75 11.71 -44.70
C LEU A 667 -18.18 11.76 -44.13
N VAL A 668 -19.17 12.05 -44.97
CA VAL A 668 -20.59 12.04 -44.58
C VAL A 668 -21.06 10.63 -44.24
N ALA A 669 -20.61 9.59 -44.95
CA ALA A 669 -20.91 8.20 -44.59
C ALA A 669 -20.30 7.79 -43.23
N ILE A 670 -19.12 8.31 -42.90
CA ILE A 670 -18.46 8.09 -41.59
C ILE A 670 -19.20 8.83 -40.46
N LEU A 671 -19.79 10.00 -40.74
CA LEU A 671 -20.43 10.87 -39.74
C LEU A 671 -21.95 10.68 -39.62
N SER A 672 -22.60 10.07 -40.61
CA SER A 672 -24.04 9.83 -40.63
C SER A 672 -24.33 8.43 -40.11
N PHE A 673 -24.19 8.22 -38.81
CA PHE A 673 -24.67 7.00 -38.16
C PHE A 673 -25.89 7.29 -37.27
N ASP A 674 -26.90 6.47 -37.45
CA ASP A 674 -28.30 6.65 -37.04
C ASP A 674 -28.49 6.36 -35.54
N GLY A 675 -29.20 7.24 -34.84
CA GLY A 675 -29.43 7.11 -33.41
C GLY A 675 -30.36 8.16 -32.81
N GLN A 676 -31.67 8.02 -33.10
CA GLN A 676 -32.86 8.58 -32.43
C GLN A 676 -32.84 10.07 -31.99
N PRO A 677 -33.83 10.90 -32.38
CA PRO A 677 -33.89 12.30 -31.99
C PRO A 677 -34.05 12.44 -30.47
N THR A 678 -33.10 13.15 -29.84
CA THR A 678 -33.31 13.75 -28.52
C THR A 678 -33.82 15.19 -28.70
N LYS A 679 -34.57 15.67 -27.70
CA LYS A 679 -35.45 16.86 -27.68
C LYS A 679 -35.06 18.06 -28.59
N PRO A 680 -36.04 18.77 -29.18
CA PRO A 680 -35.79 19.94 -30.02
C PRO A 680 -35.16 21.08 -29.20
N GLY A 681 -34.09 21.69 -29.73
CA GLY A 681 -33.51 22.93 -29.20
C GLY A 681 -32.06 22.87 -28.70
N MET A 682 -31.32 21.78 -28.88
CA MET A 682 -29.88 21.74 -28.58
C MET A 682 -29.12 21.05 -29.70
N LEU A 683 -28.20 21.77 -30.35
CA LEU A 683 -27.19 21.16 -31.21
C LEU A 683 -26.30 20.25 -30.37
N THR A 684 -26.24 18.98 -30.75
CA THR A 684 -25.27 18.04 -30.18
C THR A 684 -23.84 18.51 -30.50
N ARG A 685 -22.87 18.21 -29.64
CA ARG A 685 -21.44 18.50 -29.89
C ARG A 685 -20.93 17.95 -31.24
N LEU A 686 -21.61 16.93 -31.77
CA LEU A 686 -21.34 16.36 -33.09
C LEU A 686 -21.78 17.29 -34.24
N GLU A 687 -22.94 17.93 -34.10
CA GLU A 687 -23.43 18.95 -35.04
C GLU A 687 -22.59 20.22 -34.97
N TYR A 688 -22.05 20.54 -33.79
CA TYR A 688 -21.06 21.60 -33.61
C TYR A 688 -19.73 21.28 -34.31
N ALA A 689 -19.23 20.04 -34.18
CA ALA A 689 -18.04 19.57 -34.90
C ALA A 689 -18.27 19.59 -36.41
N ARG A 690 -19.47 19.21 -36.87
CA ARG A 690 -19.87 19.24 -38.28
C ARG A 690 -19.90 20.67 -38.82
N ALA A 691 -20.50 21.62 -38.09
CA ALA A 691 -20.51 23.03 -38.44
C ALA A 691 -19.10 23.65 -38.43
N PHE A 692 -18.25 23.26 -37.49
CA PHE A 692 -16.86 23.70 -37.36
C PHE A 692 -15.99 23.23 -38.54
N VAL A 693 -16.10 21.97 -38.94
CA VAL A 693 -15.40 21.44 -40.11
C VAL A 693 -15.87 22.14 -41.40
N ILE A 694 -17.18 22.35 -41.58
CA ILE A 694 -17.74 23.05 -42.75
C ILE A 694 -17.22 24.49 -42.86
N ALA A 695 -17.18 25.22 -41.73
CA ALA A 695 -16.71 26.60 -41.71
C ALA A 695 -15.21 26.71 -42.00
N ARG A 696 -14.39 25.76 -41.52
CA ARG A 696 -12.93 25.79 -41.72
C ARG A 696 -12.50 25.34 -43.11
N SER A 697 -13.32 24.55 -43.81
CA SER A 697 -13.05 24.09 -45.18
C SER A 697 -13.38 25.14 -46.26
N TYR A 698 -14.06 26.24 -45.92
CA TYR A 698 -14.41 27.32 -46.85
C TYR A 698 -14.13 28.70 -46.22
N PRO A 699 -12.85 29.06 -46.01
CA PRO A 699 -12.49 30.28 -45.27
C PRO A 699 -12.93 31.59 -45.96
N ASP A 700 -13.01 31.60 -47.31
CA ASP A 700 -13.24 32.83 -48.09
C ASP A 700 -14.58 32.90 -48.85
N GLY A 701 -15.54 32.02 -48.55
CA GLY A 701 -16.86 31.97 -49.23
C GLY A 701 -18.05 32.01 -48.27
N PRO A 702 -19.22 32.53 -48.68
CA PRO A 702 -20.41 32.47 -47.83
C PRO A 702 -20.81 31.00 -47.63
N VAL A 703 -20.82 30.55 -46.37
CA VAL A 703 -21.30 29.22 -46.00
C VAL A 703 -22.74 29.08 -46.48
N ARG A 704 -22.94 28.20 -47.45
CA ARG A 704 -24.24 27.89 -48.04
C ARG A 704 -25.20 27.41 -46.94
N SER A 705 -26.31 28.13 -46.74
CA SER A 705 -27.24 27.88 -45.62
C SER A 705 -27.92 26.51 -45.69
N ASP A 706 -28.00 25.94 -46.89
CA ASP A 706 -28.43 24.56 -47.18
C ASP A 706 -27.47 23.49 -46.65
N LEU A 707 -26.28 23.86 -46.15
CA LEU A 707 -25.29 22.96 -45.56
C LEU A 707 -25.27 22.97 -44.02
N LEU A 708 -26.04 23.86 -43.38
CA LEU A 708 -26.12 23.94 -41.91
C LEU A 708 -27.29 23.08 -41.40
N PRO A 709 -27.20 22.49 -40.19
CA PRO A 709 -28.31 21.76 -39.59
C PRO A 709 -29.56 22.63 -39.44
N GLU A 710 -30.76 22.06 -39.59
CA GLU A 710 -32.02 22.78 -39.36
C GLU A 710 -32.05 23.37 -37.93
N GLY A 711 -32.36 24.68 -37.81
CA GLY A 711 -32.38 25.43 -36.54
C GLY A 711 -31.15 26.29 -36.25
N PHE A 712 -30.05 26.15 -37.02
CA PHE A 712 -28.82 26.92 -36.79
C PHE A 712 -28.96 28.44 -37.07
N SER A 713 -29.97 28.87 -37.83
CA SER A 713 -30.20 30.28 -38.18
C SER A 713 -30.91 31.11 -37.10
N GLU A 714 -31.45 30.48 -36.06
CA GLU A 714 -32.38 31.13 -35.12
C GLU A 714 -31.74 31.58 -33.80
N ILE A 715 -30.44 31.34 -33.58
CA ILE A 715 -29.75 31.64 -32.30
C ILE A 715 -28.64 32.68 -32.51
N PRO A 716 -28.89 33.98 -32.26
CA PRO A 716 -27.93 35.07 -32.54
C PRO A 716 -26.65 35.02 -31.71
N THR A 717 -26.72 34.48 -30.49
CA THR A 717 -25.62 34.41 -29.52
C THR A 717 -24.55 33.40 -29.93
N GLU A 718 -24.93 32.28 -30.55
CA GLU A 718 -23.99 31.25 -30.99
C GLU A 718 -23.27 31.68 -32.27
N ARG A 719 -23.93 32.42 -33.17
CA ARG A 719 -23.31 33.01 -34.36
C ARG A 719 -22.18 33.98 -34.02
N LYS A 720 -22.31 34.75 -32.93
CA LYS A 720 -21.29 35.69 -32.46
C LYS A 720 -20.10 34.96 -31.84
N ALA A 721 -20.36 34.02 -30.92
CA ALA A 721 -19.32 33.19 -30.31
C ALA A 721 -18.51 32.40 -31.35
N PHE A 722 -19.17 31.93 -32.41
CA PHE A 722 -18.52 31.21 -33.50
C PHE A 722 -17.66 32.10 -34.41
N ARG A 723 -18.10 33.34 -34.67
CA ARG A 723 -17.34 34.33 -35.43
C ARG A 723 -16.12 34.84 -34.65
N ASP A 724 -16.24 34.94 -33.32
CA ASP A 724 -15.18 35.38 -32.41
C ASP A 724 -14.08 34.31 -32.22
N VAL A 725 -14.42 33.01 -32.30
CA VAL A 725 -13.44 31.90 -32.24
C VAL A 725 -12.67 31.74 -33.56
N ALA A 726 -13.33 32.00 -34.70
CA ALA A 726 -12.67 31.95 -36.01
C ALA A 726 -11.63 33.07 -36.20
N THR A 727 -11.87 34.26 -35.62
CA THR A 727 -10.94 35.40 -35.70
C THR A 727 -9.80 35.36 -34.69
N GLN A 728 -9.95 34.64 -33.57
CA GLN A 728 -8.92 34.56 -32.52
C GLN A 728 -7.72 33.64 -32.85
N HIS A 729 -7.79 32.85 -33.91
CA HIS A 729 -6.75 31.87 -34.26
C HIS A 729 -5.92 32.21 -35.51
N ASP A 730 -6.13 33.37 -36.15
CA ASP A 730 -5.29 33.86 -37.25
C ASP A 730 -4.02 34.59 -36.78
N ASP A 731 -3.93 34.99 -35.50
CA ASP A 731 -2.83 35.83 -35.00
C ASP A 731 -1.67 35.08 -34.32
N THR A 732 -1.70 33.74 -34.23
CA THR A 732 -0.68 32.97 -33.50
C THR A 732 0.35 32.22 -34.35
N ASP A 733 0.24 32.23 -35.68
CA ASP A 733 1.15 31.50 -36.58
C ASP A 733 2.06 32.39 -37.46
N VAL A 734 2.29 33.66 -37.09
CA VAL A 734 3.24 34.55 -37.81
C VAL A 734 4.63 34.66 -37.17
N GLN A 735 4.89 34.03 -36.02
CA GLN A 735 6.27 33.91 -35.50
C GLN A 735 6.54 32.56 -34.81
N ALA A 736 6.82 31.54 -35.63
CA ALA A 736 7.65 30.39 -35.29
C ALA A 736 8.31 29.81 -36.55
#